data_AF-A0A1S3F0V6-F1
#
_entry.id   AF-A0A1S3F0V6-F1
#
_cell.length_a   1.000
_cell.length_b   1.000
_cell.length_c   1.000
_cell.angle_alpha   90.00
_cell.angle_beta   90.00
_cell.angle_gamma   90.00
#
_symmetry.space_group_name_H-M   'P 1'
#
loop_
_entity.id
_entity.type
_entity.pdbx_description
1 polymer ?
#
loop_
_entity_poly.entity_id
_entity_poly.type
_entity_poly.pdbx_seq_one_letter_code
_entity_poly.pdbx_strand_id
1 'polypeptide(L)'
;MRLSRREAAQVAGTLRPLPTPTASVVTWTPVTDCRLRALNAGKYREERSWAEIVSIHIVTQTDPYAASPAHGSREAITAWCSCMYSRNVVPSFRIPSIIMPEKDTTPSTPPGLNKIETGKTCEEVKAIRKNVKGFVQTEYGWMLLSTTPKIKNLDTKTTNTEEVSKGIFFGYPSRRHSCSQVNIPAPCVTKTISHIEEVESKIQNYLKQFETSLEEWERIASRKDLKEDLTIVTPVKVCKPKDKDITCPELKEKMKTLLSEIIKLIQSLETDRALAELALKQQKSRRKRISMRIDSWSIWKIQELPLAVQKEHEAYMKDTIELRWHLRDKGHQLENLTKRKNRFEEANTKIEEDIKLMSEGSFLLKTKQKQEHEALKEKYIKKDEVLEQLHKLNVELQESKKEYEHYKLELEKKKVTMEKSIADEQLHIETFKKEMEQLSDLYTHYTTSIHDVSVEMKTSEEMLNEILKESLSVTSIASDLKKKLDNLKKTYEQLFRKQRKFERQYLDKFNDFYATKRTLDSELSNVIKDYTGISGAYNRVVDENKKISIDMSKMVEKINKSIEKKMEYENEIQSLLRMKKKNSAYLKELYEECYHVGSIFAITKKKTQEMEDIMAEVKRKFKGREDFLKKLTRNEVAAGVAIQKRLLSIEENQFTERKKFVHKKILFSIALEEIESPLMEIEEDAVKIRVIHGEHYDMLNDIIDRKKKVRVKVEKTRKKLHKKEKISRVALSETVDKRSTVFKQYEGTKTKTVHYNEKIIQMTKELREIEEQNAKFDRELELLRKQFYDVRLEKECIQTVYDHLAEERSKCYDRLYREGQMFRKFVDMRQRTLASLCKKQDDLLKENYRLAQEYQKTQTIYIEEKDAFFNLFTRQLPLYESVSDKKQFCQLQRNLQKEWQKYFKLMVLYSQMRLAHLQKESLESIQKILAVQDESSNLMQHILDFFQSLKGDQCDEDA
;
A
#
# COMPACT_ATOMS: atom_id res chain seq x y z
N MET A 1 30.47 35.36 -69.69
CA MET A 1 30.78 35.35 -68.23
C MET A 1 31.47 34.01 -67.95
N ARG A 2 32.80 33.96 -67.85
CA ARG A 2 33.65 34.06 -66.63
C ARG A 2 33.34 32.99 -65.56
N LEU A 3 34.27 32.21 -64.97
CA LEU A 3 35.68 31.78 -65.21
C LEU A 3 35.94 30.66 -64.15
N SER A 4 36.82 29.64 -64.26
CA SER A 4 37.60 29.01 -65.35
C SER A 4 38.28 27.70 -64.86
N ARG A 5 38.78 26.85 -65.79
CA ARG A 5 39.71 25.70 -65.61
C ARG A 5 39.16 24.44 -64.88
N ARG A 6 39.46 23.17 -65.22
CA ARG A 6 40.52 22.42 -65.95
C ARG A 6 41.84 22.08 -65.20
N GLU A 7 42.05 20.76 -65.09
CA GLU A 7 43.28 19.99 -65.38
C GLU A 7 44.47 19.91 -64.38
N ALA A 8 44.66 18.66 -63.90
CA ALA A 8 45.91 17.87 -63.90
C ALA A 8 46.87 17.78 -62.67
N ALA A 9 47.54 16.61 -62.64
CA ALA A 9 48.82 16.24 -62.00
C ALA A 9 48.92 15.87 -60.48
N GLN A 10 49.11 14.56 -60.26
CA GLN A 10 50.16 13.88 -59.45
C GLN A 10 50.28 14.03 -57.91
N VAL A 11 50.38 12.86 -57.24
CA VAL A 11 51.37 12.44 -56.20
C VAL A 11 51.55 13.33 -54.95
N ALA A 12 51.51 12.87 -53.70
CA ALA A 12 51.16 11.61 -53.01
C ALA A 12 51.06 11.94 -51.49
N GLY A 13 50.58 11.11 -50.56
CA GLY A 13 50.01 9.75 -50.59
C GLY A 13 49.94 9.14 -49.18
N THR A 14 49.46 7.88 -49.07
CA THR A 14 49.59 6.95 -47.91
C THR A 14 49.00 7.33 -46.53
N LEU A 15 48.32 6.44 -45.80
CA LEU A 15 47.55 5.23 -46.17
C LEU A 15 46.55 4.87 -45.04
N ARG A 16 45.59 3.98 -45.34
CA ARG A 16 44.50 3.44 -44.49
C ARG A 16 44.51 1.88 -44.67
N PRO A 17 43.49 1.08 -44.29
CA PRO A 17 43.04 0.73 -42.94
C PRO A 17 42.92 -0.82 -42.73
N LEU A 18 42.25 -1.24 -41.64
CA LEU A 18 41.52 -2.53 -41.47
C LEU A 18 40.34 -2.66 -42.50
N PRO A 19 39.51 -3.76 -42.60
CA PRO A 19 39.38 -4.98 -41.77
C PRO A 19 39.06 -6.35 -42.50
N THR A 20 38.91 -7.44 -41.71
CA THR A 20 37.97 -8.61 -41.92
C THR A 20 38.28 -9.68 -43.04
N PRO A 21 37.52 -10.81 -43.22
CA PRO A 21 37.82 -12.08 -42.53
C PRO A 21 37.63 -13.40 -43.36
N THR A 22 37.50 -14.56 -42.67
CA THR A 22 36.84 -15.85 -43.05
C THR A 22 37.47 -16.87 -44.03
N ALA A 23 38.09 -17.90 -43.44
CA ALA A 23 37.95 -19.37 -43.65
C ALA A 23 37.64 -20.02 -45.02
N SER A 24 38.53 -20.95 -45.45
CA SER A 24 38.29 -22.17 -46.27
C SER A 24 39.64 -22.90 -46.49
N VAL A 25 39.81 -24.18 -46.90
CA VAL A 25 39.01 -25.44 -46.90
C VAL A 25 40.00 -26.64 -46.93
N VAL A 26 39.56 -27.86 -46.62
CA VAL A 26 40.37 -29.10 -46.53
C VAL A 26 40.51 -29.83 -47.88
N THR A 27 41.67 -30.43 -48.20
CA THR A 27 41.91 -31.83 -48.73
C THR A 27 43.38 -32.05 -49.15
N TRP A 28 44.09 -33.06 -48.60
CA TRP A 28 44.43 -34.40 -49.17
C TRP A 28 45.41 -34.39 -50.36
N THR A 29 46.47 -35.22 -50.39
CA THR A 29 46.49 -36.64 -50.90
C THR A 29 47.96 -37.16 -50.91
N PRO A 30 48.30 -38.44 -51.23
CA PRO A 30 47.68 -39.74 -50.84
C PRO A 30 48.71 -40.91 -50.61
N VAL A 31 48.22 -42.16 -50.43
CA VAL A 31 48.81 -43.47 -50.91
C VAL A 31 50.12 -43.98 -50.26
N THR A 32 50.38 -45.26 -49.93
CA THR A 32 49.68 -46.55 -49.59
C THR A 32 50.79 -47.54 -49.13
N ASP A 33 50.59 -48.74 -48.58
CA ASP A 33 49.64 -49.38 -47.65
C ASP A 33 50.22 -50.80 -47.37
N CYS A 34 50.01 -51.36 -46.18
CA CYS A 34 49.91 -52.83 -46.00
C CYS A 34 49.37 -53.21 -44.60
N ARG A 35 48.09 -53.59 -44.55
CA ARG A 35 47.46 -54.66 -43.72
C ARG A 35 48.11 -55.03 -42.35
N LEU A 36 47.43 -54.79 -41.22
CA LEU A 36 46.44 -55.69 -40.56
C LEU A 36 47.04 -57.02 -40.05
N ARG A 37 47.01 -57.38 -38.74
CA ARG A 37 45.80 -57.56 -37.89
C ARG A 37 46.10 -57.80 -36.37
N ALA A 38 45.04 -57.66 -35.56
CA ALA A 38 44.70 -58.43 -34.32
C ALA A 38 45.26 -58.10 -32.91
N LEU A 39 44.40 -57.46 -32.10
CA LEU A 39 43.83 -57.91 -30.80
C LEU A 39 44.66 -58.04 -29.48
N ASN A 40 44.14 -57.35 -28.46
CA ASN A 40 43.91 -57.74 -27.05
C ASN A 40 45.07 -58.09 -26.08
N ALA A 41 45.54 -57.08 -25.34
CA ALA A 41 45.70 -57.06 -23.86
C ALA A 41 45.91 -55.60 -23.37
N GLY A 42 45.62 -55.17 -22.14
CA GLY A 42 44.95 -55.84 -21.01
C GLY A 42 45.66 -55.54 -19.67
N LYS A 43 45.05 -54.73 -18.78
CA LYS A 43 45.67 -54.08 -17.58
C LYS A 43 46.64 -52.93 -17.97
N TYR A 44 46.98 -51.93 -17.15
CA TYR A 44 47.15 -51.85 -15.69
C TYR A 44 46.68 -50.51 -15.06
N ARG A 45 46.29 -50.57 -13.78
CA ARG A 45 46.58 -49.55 -12.76
C ARG A 45 46.59 -50.24 -11.40
N GLU A 46 47.73 -50.18 -10.71
CA GLU A 46 47.93 -50.81 -9.38
C GLU A 46 47.87 -49.78 -8.25
N GLU A 47 47.66 -50.27 -7.03
CA GLU A 47 47.93 -49.57 -5.77
C GLU A 47 49.19 -50.16 -5.12
N ARG A 48 49.69 -49.49 -4.06
CA ARG A 48 50.71 -49.96 -3.10
C ARG A 48 52.16 -49.94 -3.61
N SER A 49 53.19 -49.82 -2.76
CA SER A 49 53.34 -49.28 -1.38
C SER A 49 54.85 -49.23 -1.04
N TRP A 50 55.20 -48.80 0.19
CA TRP A 50 56.54 -48.77 0.81
C TRP A 50 57.47 -47.67 0.27
N ALA A 51 57.86 -46.66 1.08
CA ALA A 51 58.91 -46.64 2.12
C ALA A 51 60.31 -46.38 1.49
N GLU A 52 61.31 -45.78 2.13
CA GLU A 52 61.60 -45.49 3.55
C GLU A 52 62.62 -44.29 3.56
N ILE A 53 62.76 -43.41 4.58
CA ILE A 53 63.86 -43.42 5.59
C ILE A 53 63.89 -42.08 6.39
N VAL A 54 64.05 -42.20 7.71
CA VAL A 54 64.75 -41.33 8.71
C VAL A 54 64.93 -39.81 8.45
N SER A 55 64.41 -38.98 9.37
CA SER A 55 65.24 -38.04 10.16
C SER A 55 64.58 -37.47 11.42
N ILE A 56 65.40 -37.29 12.44
CA ILE A 56 65.09 -36.83 13.81
C ILE A 56 64.65 -35.36 13.83
N HIS A 57 63.69 -35.01 14.69
CA HIS A 57 63.70 -33.72 15.40
C HIS A 57 63.10 -33.84 16.80
N ILE A 58 63.64 -33.05 17.74
CA ILE A 58 63.23 -32.99 19.14
C ILE A 58 62.49 -31.68 19.37
N VAL A 59 61.32 -31.74 20.03
CA VAL A 59 60.77 -30.61 20.78
C VAL A 59 60.25 -31.13 22.11
N THR A 60 60.82 -30.61 23.20
CA THR A 60 60.41 -30.84 24.58
C THR A 60 60.32 -29.49 25.28
N GLN A 61 59.48 -29.40 26.34
CA GLN A 61 59.50 -28.34 27.36
C GLN A 61 59.02 -26.93 26.93
N THR A 62 58.22 -26.18 27.72
CA THR A 62 57.36 -26.58 28.86
C THR A 62 56.26 -25.52 29.15
N ASP A 63 55.23 -25.98 29.87
CA ASP A 63 54.35 -25.27 30.83
C ASP A 63 55.14 -24.45 31.91
N PRO A 64 54.57 -23.72 32.93
CA PRO A 64 53.29 -24.02 33.59
C PRO A 64 52.48 -22.89 34.32
N TYR A 65 51.30 -23.28 34.85
CA TYR A 65 50.68 -22.87 36.15
C TYR A 65 50.32 -21.38 36.43
N ALA A 66 49.32 -21.04 37.28
CA ALA A 66 48.19 -21.80 37.87
C ALA A 66 47.16 -20.87 38.56
N ALA A 67 46.00 -21.47 38.89
CA ALA A 67 45.17 -21.22 40.08
C ALA A 67 44.19 -20.01 40.18
N SER A 68 43.25 -20.20 41.10
CA SER A 68 42.13 -19.37 41.58
C SER A 68 42.23 -19.35 43.14
N PRO A 69 41.26 -18.87 43.97
CA PRO A 69 40.11 -17.97 43.78
C PRO A 69 39.90 -16.92 44.94
N ALA A 70 38.86 -16.08 44.82
CA ALA A 70 37.96 -15.57 45.90
C ALA A 70 38.43 -14.61 47.04
N HIS A 71 37.43 -13.89 47.61
CA HIS A 71 37.42 -13.05 48.84
C HIS A 71 38.23 -11.73 48.81
N GLY A 72 37.95 -10.71 49.66
CA GLY A 72 36.82 -10.59 50.59
C GLY A 72 36.81 -9.48 51.68
N SER A 73 37.60 -8.39 51.60
CA SER A 73 37.65 -7.28 52.60
C SER A 73 38.19 -5.99 51.95
N ARG A 74 37.84 -4.73 52.28
CA ARG A 74 37.32 -4.00 53.47
C ARG A 74 38.42 -3.28 54.29
N GLU A 75 38.32 -1.93 54.36
CA GLU A 75 39.07 -0.99 55.23
C GLU A 75 40.62 -0.87 55.00
N ALA A 76 41.38 0.17 55.43
CA ALA A 76 41.14 1.63 55.56
C ALA A 76 42.46 2.41 55.91
N ILE A 77 42.44 3.76 55.79
CA ILE A 77 43.20 4.78 56.61
C ILE A 77 44.71 5.08 56.34
N THR A 78 45.13 6.30 56.76
CA THR A 78 46.48 6.95 56.82
C THR A 78 47.20 7.29 55.49
N ALA A 79 47.60 8.52 55.10
CA ALA A 79 47.75 9.89 55.69
C ALA A 79 49.16 10.31 56.21
N TRP A 80 49.35 11.63 56.39
CA TRP A 80 50.56 12.42 56.83
C TRP A 80 51.54 12.89 55.71
N CYS A 81 52.10 14.11 55.71
CA CYS A 81 51.85 15.31 56.57
C CYS A 81 52.36 16.66 56.00
N SER A 82 51.74 17.78 56.42
CA SER A 82 52.33 19.15 56.63
C SER A 82 52.85 19.96 55.41
N CYS A 83 52.87 21.31 55.35
CA CYS A 83 52.34 22.48 56.11
C CYS A 83 52.57 23.78 55.23
N MET A 84 52.27 25.05 55.53
CA MET A 84 51.69 25.86 56.65
C MET A 84 51.21 27.25 56.13
N TYR A 85 50.76 28.17 57.02
CA TYR A 85 50.43 29.61 56.83
C TYR A 85 49.24 30.01 55.90
N SER A 86 48.43 31.06 56.14
CA SER A 86 47.94 31.67 57.41
C SER A 86 46.81 32.72 57.20
N ARG A 87 45.68 32.56 57.91
CA ARG A 87 44.69 33.55 58.44
C ARG A 87 44.17 34.77 57.63
N ASN A 88 42.88 34.68 57.28
CA ASN A 88 41.74 35.61 57.54
C ASN A 88 41.94 37.13 57.79
N VAL A 89 41.22 37.97 57.01
CA VAL A 89 40.45 39.18 57.46
C VAL A 89 39.20 39.38 56.57
N VAL A 90 38.09 39.91 57.10
CA VAL A 90 36.84 40.32 56.39
C VAL A 90 36.27 41.56 57.12
N PRO A 91 35.95 42.70 56.45
CA PRO A 91 34.52 43.08 56.24
C PRO A 91 34.13 44.06 55.08
N SER A 92 32.90 43.88 54.55
CA SER A 92 31.87 44.84 54.07
C SER A 92 32.14 46.14 53.24
N PHE A 93 31.51 46.21 52.05
CA PHE A 93 30.67 47.29 51.45
C PHE A 93 31.15 48.76 51.19
N ARG A 94 31.22 49.15 49.89
CA ARG A 94 30.67 50.37 49.18
C ARG A 94 31.12 50.31 47.68
N ILE A 95 30.32 50.49 46.61
CA ILE A 95 29.55 51.67 46.07
C ILE A 95 30.47 52.73 45.40
N PRO A 96 30.26 53.27 44.15
CA PRO A 96 29.51 52.78 42.94
C PRO A 96 30.03 53.24 41.52
N SER A 97 29.31 52.87 40.44
CA SER A 97 28.89 53.63 39.21
C SER A 97 29.75 54.61 38.34
N ILE A 98 29.69 54.41 36.99
CA ILE A 98 29.43 55.42 35.90
C ILE A 98 30.59 56.43 35.57
N ILE A 99 30.81 57.12 34.41
CA ILE A 99 30.12 57.35 33.09
C ILE A 99 30.98 56.78 31.89
N MET A 100 31.24 57.29 30.64
CA MET A 100 30.91 58.39 29.67
C MET A 100 31.48 57.99 28.25
N PRO A 101 31.39 58.75 27.11
CA PRO A 101 30.36 59.65 26.54
C PRO A 101 29.99 59.36 25.03
N GLU A 102 29.10 60.19 24.47
CA GLU A 102 28.75 60.32 23.03
C GLU A 102 29.52 61.48 22.34
N LYS A 103 29.51 61.60 20.98
CA LYS A 103 28.91 62.76 20.25
C LYS A 103 29.09 62.82 18.70
N ASP A 104 27.99 63.19 18.04
CA ASP A 104 27.75 64.20 16.98
C ASP A 104 28.46 64.28 15.59
N THR A 105 27.59 64.55 14.61
CA THR A 105 27.71 65.42 13.39
C THR A 105 28.35 64.95 12.06
N THR A 106 27.68 65.36 10.97
CA THR A 106 28.07 65.25 9.54
C THR A 106 28.66 66.59 9.03
N PRO A 107 29.19 66.68 7.78
CA PRO A 107 28.35 67.32 6.73
C PRO A 107 28.66 67.00 5.22
N SER A 108 27.73 67.41 4.35
CA SER A 108 27.91 67.95 2.98
C SER A 108 28.07 67.05 1.72
N THR A 109 27.67 67.64 0.58
CA THR A 109 27.61 67.20 -0.85
C THR A 109 27.32 68.47 -1.70
N PRO A 110 27.20 68.46 -3.05
CA PRO A 110 27.84 67.69 -4.14
C PRO A 110 28.59 68.64 -5.13
N PRO A 111 29.08 68.17 -6.31
CA PRO A 111 28.33 68.23 -7.60
C PRO A 111 28.59 67.01 -8.52
N GLY A 112 28.10 66.87 -9.77
CA GLY A 112 27.12 67.63 -10.58
C GLY A 112 27.45 67.65 -12.10
N LEU A 113 26.44 67.64 -12.99
CA LEU A 113 26.48 67.59 -14.48
C LEU A 113 26.98 66.24 -15.08
N ASN A 114 26.43 65.64 -16.15
CA ASN A 114 25.47 66.09 -17.17
C ASN A 114 24.63 64.92 -17.76
N LYS A 115 23.67 65.20 -18.66
CA LYS A 115 22.76 64.21 -19.30
C LYS A 115 23.40 63.42 -20.46
N ILE A 116 22.86 62.22 -20.76
CA ILE A 116 22.25 61.86 -22.06
C ILE A 116 21.39 60.58 -21.92
N GLU A 117 20.52 60.33 -22.89
CA GLU A 117 19.33 59.47 -22.83
C GLU A 117 19.59 57.96 -22.99
N THR A 118 18.76 57.11 -22.35
CA THR A 118 17.79 56.16 -22.98
C THR A 118 17.30 55.10 -21.97
N GLY A 119 16.18 54.41 -22.27
CA GLY A 119 15.82 53.14 -21.62
C GLY A 119 14.72 53.16 -20.54
N LYS A 120 13.47 52.94 -20.96
CA LYS A 120 12.36 52.41 -20.13
C LYS A 120 12.54 50.88 -19.94
N THR A 121 12.03 50.15 -18.95
CA THR A 121 11.24 50.40 -17.69
C THR A 121 11.13 49.08 -16.93
N CYS A 122 11.22 49.04 -15.59
CA CYS A 122 10.45 48.09 -14.76
C CYS A 122 10.48 48.45 -13.26
N GLU A 123 9.66 49.41 -12.83
CA GLU A 123 9.24 49.57 -11.42
C GLU A 123 7.71 49.64 -11.33
N GLU A 124 7.17 49.70 -10.10
CA GLU A 124 5.72 49.74 -9.73
C GLU A 124 4.97 48.40 -9.51
N VAL A 125 5.51 47.53 -8.64
CA VAL A 125 4.67 46.59 -7.85
C VAL A 125 5.08 46.61 -6.36
N LYS A 126 4.93 47.77 -5.69
CA LYS A 126 5.22 47.87 -4.23
C LYS A 126 4.39 48.86 -3.41
N ALA A 127 3.13 49.07 -3.81
CA ALA A 127 2.05 49.61 -2.98
C ALA A 127 0.76 48.81 -3.27
N ILE A 128 -0.24 48.66 -2.40
CA ILE A 128 -0.54 49.29 -1.10
C ILE A 128 -0.94 48.18 -0.10
N ARG A 129 -0.46 48.22 1.16
CA ARG A 129 -1.04 47.37 2.23
C ARG A 129 -0.88 47.92 3.66
N LYS A 130 -1.62 48.99 3.99
CA LYS A 130 -1.87 49.39 5.39
C LYS A 130 -3.17 50.19 5.52
N ASN A 131 -3.78 50.11 6.72
CA ASN A 131 -5.02 50.73 7.22
C ASN A 131 -6.28 49.85 7.14
N VAL A 132 -7.07 49.70 8.23
CA VAL A 132 -6.79 50.03 9.64
C VAL A 132 -7.58 49.10 10.60
N LYS A 133 -7.30 49.22 11.91
CA LYS A 133 -8.01 48.60 13.06
C LYS A 133 -9.55 48.72 12.92
N GLY A 134 -10.41 47.82 13.42
CA GLY A 134 -10.21 46.67 14.32
C GLY A 134 -11.01 46.84 15.63
N PHE A 135 -11.51 45.75 16.24
CA PHE A 135 -12.01 45.74 17.63
C PHE A 135 -11.89 44.33 18.26
N VAL A 136 -12.16 44.22 19.57
CA VAL A 136 -11.79 43.07 20.43
C VAL A 136 -13.01 42.57 21.25
N GLN A 137 -12.93 41.30 21.69
CA GLN A 137 -13.76 40.61 22.71
C GLN A 137 -15.25 40.30 22.42
N THR A 138 -15.53 39.00 22.33
CA THR A 138 -16.45 38.21 23.21
C THR A 138 -16.25 36.74 22.80
N GLU A 139 -15.91 35.78 23.66
CA GLU A 139 -16.47 35.38 24.96
C GLU A 139 -17.86 34.70 24.87
N TYR A 140 -17.86 33.51 24.25
CA TYR A 140 -18.80 32.41 24.49
C TYR A 140 -18.02 31.10 24.24
N GLY A 141 -18.28 29.97 24.89
CA GLY A 141 -19.23 29.69 25.96
C GLY A 141 -19.46 28.19 26.04
N TRP A 142 -18.94 27.50 27.07
CA TRP A 142 -19.18 26.07 27.24
C TRP A 142 -20.63 25.84 27.67
N MET A 143 -21.48 25.28 26.81
CA MET A 143 -22.81 24.81 27.20
C MET A 143 -23.24 23.56 26.45
N LEU A 144 -23.92 22.66 27.17
CA LEU A 144 -24.45 21.40 26.67
C LEU A 144 -25.52 21.61 25.58
N LEU A 145 -25.43 20.84 24.50
CA LEU A 145 -26.59 20.44 23.68
C LEU A 145 -26.55 18.93 23.36
N SER A 146 -26.43 18.12 24.41
CA SER A 146 -26.74 16.69 24.35
C SER A 146 -28.26 16.46 24.44
N THR A 147 -28.99 16.87 23.39
CA THR A 147 -30.46 16.76 23.36
C THR A 147 -30.92 16.16 22.03
N THR A 148 -31.25 14.87 22.06
CA THR A 148 -31.88 14.19 20.92
C THR A 148 -33.25 14.79 20.62
N PRO A 149 -33.56 15.19 19.38
CA PRO A 149 -34.96 15.35 18.96
C PRO A 149 -35.64 13.98 19.10
N LYS A 150 -36.59 13.87 20.02
CA LYS A 150 -37.47 12.69 20.07
C LYS A 150 -38.22 12.64 18.73
N ILE A 151 -37.97 11.61 17.93
CA ILE A 151 -38.88 11.24 16.84
C ILE A 151 -40.19 10.85 17.52
N LYS A 152 -41.11 11.81 17.63
CA LYS A 152 -42.50 11.51 17.92
C LYS A 152 -43.04 10.75 16.73
N ASN A 153 -43.72 9.64 16.99
CA ASN A 153 -44.53 8.97 15.98
C ASN A 153 -45.51 10.01 15.43
N LEU A 154 -45.36 10.35 14.15
CA LEU A 154 -46.39 11.06 13.40
C LEU A 154 -47.32 9.98 12.86
N ASP A 155 -48.58 9.98 13.30
CA ASP A 155 -49.53 8.92 12.99
C ASP A 155 -49.70 8.79 11.46
N THR A 156 -49.08 7.77 10.88
CA THR A 156 -49.46 7.24 9.58
C THR A 156 -50.83 6.61 9.73
N LYS A 157 -51.88 7.46 9.66
CA LYS A 157 -53.26 7.00 9.50
C LYS A 157 -53.31 6.14 8.24
N THR A 158 -53.32 4.83 8.44
CA THR A 158 -53.65 3.85 7.42
C THR A 158 -55.02 4.20 6.87
N THR A 159 -55.08 4.77 5.68
CA THR A 159 -56.34 4.93 4.95
C THR A 159 -56.81 3.54 4.58
N ASN A 160 -57.74 2.98 5.36
CA ASN A 160 -58.25 1.62 5.22
C ASN A 160 -58.68 1.33 3.78
N THR A 161 -57.88 0.57 3.03
CA THR A 161 -58.18 0.15 1.65
C THR A 161 -59.17 -1.01 1.59
N GLU A 162 -59.82 -1.36 2.71
CA GLU A 162 -60.83 -2.42 2.80
C GLU A 162 -62.26 -1.96 2.44
N GLU A 163 -62.55 -0.65 2.37
CA GLU A 163 -63.87 -0.16 1.91
C GLU A 163 -64.00 -0.05 0.37
N VAL A 164 -62.94 -0.40 -0.38
CA VAL A 164 -62.91 -0.31 -1.86
C VAL A 164 -63.40 -1.61 -2.54
N SER A 165 -63.95 -2.56 -1.76
CA SER A 165 -64.37 -3.90 -2.23
C SER A 165 -65.89 -4.15 -2.24
N LYS A 166 -66.72 -3.19 -1.81
CA LYS A 166 -68.18 -3.27 -2.01
C LYS A 166 -68.50 -2.96 -3.48
N GLY A 167 -68.66 -4.04 -4.24
CA GLY A 167 -68.63 -4.04 -5.70
C GLY A 167 -69.72 -3.22 -6.41
N ILE A 168 -69.57 -3.15 -7.73
CA ILE A 168 -70.41 -2.38 -8.66
C ILE A 168 -71.80 -3.01 -8.76
N PHE A 169 -72.65 -2.75 -7.75
CA PHE A 169 -74.03 -3.22 -7.74
C PHE A 169 -74.92 -2.24 -8.51
N PHE A 170 -75.22 -2.55 -9.77
CA PHE A 170 -76.15 -1.81 -10.62
C PHE A 170 -77.62 -2.03 -10.19
N GLY A 171 -77.95 -1.62 -8.97
CA GLY A 171 -79.32 -1.57 -8.48
C GLY A 171 -80.15 -0.50 -9.20
N TYR A 172 -80.80 -0.88 -10.29
CA TYR A 172 -82.00 -0.19 -10.73
C TYR A 172 -83.13 -0.43 -9.70
N PRO A 173 -84.01 0.53 -9.43
CA PRO A 173 -85.14 0.32 -8.53
C PRO A 173 -86.00 -0.88 -8.98
N SER A 174 -86.35 -1.75 -8.05
CA SER A 174 -87.01 -3.04 -8.31
C SER A 174 -88.34 -2.87 -9.05
N ARG A 175 -88.37 -3.13 -10.35
CA ARG A 175 -89.61 -3.27 -11.11
C ARG A 175 -90.38 -4.49 -10.60
N ARG A 176 -91.73 -4.41 -10.56
CA ARG A 176 -92.59 -5.57 -10.31
C ARG A 176 -92.29 -6.66 -11.34
N HIS A 177 -92.33 -7.94 -10.94
CA HIS A 177 -91.91 -9.09 -11.76
C HIS A 177 -92.54 -9.14 -13.17
N SER A 178 -93.74 -8.58 -13.36
CA SER A 178 -94.44 -8.49 -14.65
C SER A 178 -93.81 -7.54 -15.69
N CYS A 179 -92.82 -6.72 -15.32
CA CYS A 179 -92.17 -5.73 -16.20
C CYS A 179 -90.62 -5.86 -16.25
N SER A 180 -90.10 -7.05 -15.94
CA SER A 180 -88.65 -7.36 -15.93
C SER A 180 -88.06 -7.66 -17.31
N GLN A 181 -88.89 -8.12 -18.26
CA GLN A 181 -88.44 -8.75 -19.50
C GLN A 181 -88.28 -7.79 -20.71
N VAL A 182 -88.63 -6.50 -20.55
CA VAL A 182 -88.53 -5.49 -21.62
C VAL A 182 -87.92 -4.19 -21.10
N ASN A 183 -86.89 -3.70 -21.78
CA ASN A 183 -86.03 -2.61 -21.30
C ASN A 183 -86.64 -1.19 -21.48
N ILE A 184 -87.83 -1.08 -22.08
CA ILE A 184 -88.55 0.17 -22.37
C ILE A 184 -89.77 0.25 -21.45
N PRO A 185 -90.21 1.44 -20.95
CA PRO A 185 -91.44 1.55 -20.15
C PRO A 185 -92.72 1.18 -20.89
N ALA A 186 -92.68 1.15 -22.23
CA ALA A 186 -93.84 1.03 -23.10
C ALA A 186 -94.80 -0.11 -22.74
N PRO A 187 -94.38 -1.38 -22.52
CA PRO A 187 -95.35 -2.46 -22.25
C PRO A 187 -96.14 -2.27 -20.95
N CYS A 188 -95.55 -1.63 -19.94
CA CYS A 188 -96.24 -1.33 -18.68
C CYS A 188 -97.26 -0.18 -18.88
N VAL A 189 -96.93 0.79 -19.73
CA VAL A 189 -97.84 1.88 -20.14
C VAL A 189 -98.97 1.33 -21.03
N THR A 190 -98.66 0.54 -22.06
CA THR A 190 -99.64 -0.13 -22.92
C THR A 190 -100.55 -1.06 -22.13
N LYS A 191 -100.06 -1.77 -21.11
CA LYS A 191 -100.91 -2.57 -20.23
C LYS A 191 -101.82 -1.71 -19.34
N THR A 192 -101.34 -0.56 -18.87
CA THR A 192 -102.18 0.40 -18.13
C THR A 192 -103.25 1.00 -19.04
N ILE A 193 -102.89 1.35 -20.28
CA ILE A 193 -103.82 1.79 -21.32
C ILE A 193 -104.86 0.70 -21.60
N SER A 194 -104.45 -0.55 -21.82
CA SER A 194 -105.41 -1.64 -22.09
C SER A 194 -106.32 -1.94 -20.90
N HIS A 195 -105.86 -1.76 -19.66
CA HIS A 195 -106.72 -1.83 -18.46
C HIS A 195 -107.72 -0.66 -18.40
N ILE A 196 -107.33 0.55 -18.85
CA ILE A 196 -108.21 1.71 -18.95
C ILE A 196 -109.24 1.50 -20.08
N GLU A 197 -108.82 1.02 -21.24
CA GLU A 197 -109.68 0.65 -22.38
C GLU A 197 -110.65 -0.50 -22.02
N GLU A 198 -110.23 -1.47 -21.20
CA GLU A 198 -111.09 -2.54 -20.67
C GLU A 198 -112.14 -1.98 -19.68
N VAL A 199 -111.78 -1.01 -18.84
CA VAL A 199 -112.73 -0.31 -17.95
C VAL A 199 -113.67 0.60 -18.75
N GLU A 200 -113.16 1.32 -19.74
CA GLU A 200 -113.95 2.20 -20.61
C GLU A 200 -114.94 1.40 -21.46
N SER A 201 -114.51 0.31 -22.11
CA SER A 201 -115.40 -0.56 -22.89
C SER A 201 -116.44 -1.27 -22.03
N LYS A 202 -116.13 -1.60 -20.75
CA LYS A 202 -117.14 -2.01 -19.77
C LYS A 202 -118.14 -0.88 -19.50
N ILE A 203 -117.69 0.33 -19.22
CA ILE A 203 -118.56 1.50 -18.98
C ILE A 203 -119.44 1.79 -20.20
N GLN A 204 -118.90 1.79 -21.43
CA GLN A 204 -119.67 1.99 -22.65
C GLN A 204 -120.68 0.86 -22.91
N ASN A 205 -120.36 -0.39 -22.57
CA ASN A 205 -121.34 -1.49 -22.63
C ASN A 205 -122.46 -1.34 -21.58
N TYR A 206 -122.15 -0.89 -20.37
CA TYR A 206 -123.18 -0.59 -19.35
C TYR A 206 -124.04 0.62 -19.72
N LEU A 207 -123.45 1.65 -20.35
CA LEU A 207 -124.21 2.78 -20.91
C LEU A 207 -125.13 2.31 -22.04
N LYS A 208 -124.65 1.50 -22.99
CA LYS A 208 -125.50 0.90 -24.03
C LYS A 208 -126.62 0.03 -23.47
N GLN A 209 -126.37 -0.75 -22.41
CA GLN A 209 -127.42 -1.50 -21.72
C GLN A 209 -128.46 -0.58 -21.07
N PHE A 210 -128.04 0.58 -20.55
CA PHE A 210 -128.93 1.63 -20.05
C PHE A 210 -129.74 2.27 -21.18
N GLU A 211 -129.10 2.61 -22.31
CA GLU A 211 -129.73 3.20 -23.50
C GLU A 211 -130.75 2.24 -24.13
N THR A 212 -130.42 0.95 -24.33
CA THR A 212 -131.40 -0.03 -24.82
C THR A 212 -132.55 -0.26 -23.84
N SER A 213 -132.28 -0.20 -22.52
CA SER A 213 -133.35 -0.22 -21.52
C SER A 213 -134.24 1.02 -21.62
N LEU A 214 -133.67 2.19 -21.89
CA LEU A 214 -134.42 3.45 -22.06
C LEU A 214 -135.27 3.42 -23.34
N GLU A 215 -134.71 2.94 -24.47
CA GLU A 215 -135.46 2.75 -25.72
C GLU A 215 -136.61 1.73 -25.57
N GLU A 216 -136.44 0.66 -24.78
CA GLU A 216 -137.53 -0.26 -24.48
C GLU A 216 -138.64 0.42 -23.66
N TRP A 217 -138.30 1.28 -22.69
CA TRP A 217 -139.28 2.07 -21.95
C TRP A 217 -140.01 3.09 -22.83
N GLU A 218 -139.32 3.79 -23.73
CA GLU A 218 -139.96 4.72 -24.67
C GLU A 218 -140.86 3.99 -25.69
N ARG A 219 -140.47 2.79 -26.16
CA ARG A 219 -141.31 1.94 -27.01
C ARG A 219 -142.56 1.40 -26.30
N ILE A 220 -142.50 1.22 -24.98
CA ILE A 220 -143.67 0.85 -24.16
C ILE A 220 -144.61 2.05 -23.96
N ALA A 221 -144.08 3.26 -23.84
CA ALA A 221 -144.87 4.49 -23.71
C ALA A 221 -145.58 4.91 -25.01
N SER A 222 -145.02 4.59 -26.18
CA SER A 222 -145.47 5.13 -27.48
C SER A 222 -146.58 4.30 -28.18
N ARG A 223 -147.73 4.08 -27.52
CA ARG A 223 -148.91 3.50 -28.20
C ARG A 223 -150.27 3.91 -27.62
N LYS A 224 -150.91 4.87 -28.31
CA LYS A 224 -152.28 5.43 -28.19
C LYS A 224 -152.46 6.68 -27.31
N ASP A 225 -152.62 7.80 -28.00
CA ASP A 225 -153.64 8.82 -27.74
C ASP A 225 -154.54 8.95 -28.98
N LEU A 226 -155.69 9.64 -28.84
CA LEU A 226 -156.83 9.90 -29.77
C LEU A 226 -158.13 9.22 -29.27
N LYS A 227 -159.22 9.93 -28.93
CA LYS A 227 -159.61 11.33 -29.20
C LYS A 227 -160.33 12.02 -28.02
N GLU A 228 -160.48 13.35 -28.13
CA GLU A 228 -161.19 14.20 -27.16
C GLU A 228 -162.73 14.11 -27.22
N ASP A 229 -163.41 14.54 -26.15
CA ASP A 229 -164.74 15.17 -26.21
C ASP A 229 -165.00 16.08 -24.98
N LEU A 230 -166.01 16.95 -25.06
CA LEU A 230 -166.17 18.16 -24.22
C LEU A 230 -167.56 18.21 -23.51
N THR A 231 -167.83 18.86 -22.35
CA THR A 231 -167.04 19.64 -21.34
C THR A 231 -167.86 19.82 -20.03
N ILE A 232 -167.32 20.56 -19.04
CA ILE A 232 -167.97 21.15 -17.84
C ILE A 232 -168.09 20.21 -16.61
N VAL A 233 -167.99 20.80 -15.40
CA VAL A 233 -168.15 20.26 -14.03
C VAL A 233 -166.95 19.49 -13.42
N THR A 234 -166.50 19.96 -12.24
CA THR A 234 -165.53 19.35 -11.29
C THR A 234 -165.92 19.82 -9.86
N PRO A 235 -165.74 19.06 -8.74
CA PRO A 235 -164.42 18.54 -8.28
C PRO A 235 -164.39 17.25 -7.35
N VAL A 236 -163.17 16.83 -6.93
CA VAL A 236 -162.78 16.08 -5.67
C VAL A 236 -163.24 14.59 -5.45
N LYS A 237 -162.29 13.64 -5.18
CA LYS A 237 -162.00 12.94 -3.86
C LYS A 237 -161.19 11.58 -3.89
N VAL A 238 -160.06 11.51 -3.15
CA VAL A 238 -159.51 10.36 -2.33
C VAL A 238 -158.93 9.03 -2.92
N CYS A 239 -157.84 8.54 -2.26
CA CYS A 239 -157.39 7.14 -1.95
C CYS A 239 -156.00 6.62 -2.45
N LYS A 240 -155.49 5.52 -1.86
CA LYS A 240 -154.10 4.98 -1.98
C LYS A 240 -153.99 3.67 -2.81
N PRO A 241 -152.80 3.33 -3.35
CA PRO A 241 -152.27 1.95 -3.20
C PRO A 241 -150.73 1.85 -2.96
N LYS A 242 -150.16 0.65 -3.13
CA LYS A 242 -148.73 0.30 -3.01
C LYS A 242 -148.10 0.09 -4.40
N ASP A 243 -146.80 0.40 -4.53
CA ASP A 243 -145.86 -0.20 -5.50
C ASP A 243 -144.44 0.03 -4.96
N LYS A 244 -143.36 -0.70 -5.30
CA LYS A 244 -143.03 -2.07 -5.75
C LYS A 244 -141.54 -1.96 -6.13
N ASP A 245 -140.73 -2.98 -5.85
CA ASP A 245 -139.42 -3.11 -6.51
C ASP A 245 -139.58 -3.27 -8.03
N ILE A 246 -138.62 -2.74 -8.80
CA ILE A 246 -137.87 -3.41 -9.89
C ILE A 246 -137.03 -2.35 -10.62
N THR A 247 -135.76 -2.21 -10.25
CA THR A 247 -134.70 -1.57 -11.09
C THR A 247 -133.28 -1.94 -10.60
N CYS A 248 -132.90 -3.20 -10.87
CA CYS A 248 -131.53 -3.74 -10.86
C CYS A 248 -130.62 -3.48 -9.62
N PRO A 249 -130.76 -4.26 -8.53
CA PRO A 249 -129.81 -4.26 -7.41
C PRO A 249 -128.38 -4.64 -7.81
N GLU A 250 -128.21 -5.57 -8.75
CA GLU A 250 -126.89 -6.03 -9.21
C GLU A 250 -126.03 -4.92 -9.81
N LEU A 251 -126.65 -4.00 -10.55
CA LEU A 251 -125.93 -2.89 -11.21
C LEU A 251 -125.28 -1.95 -10.18
N LYS A 252 -125.90 -1.80 -9.01
CA LYS A 252 -125.39 -0.95 -7.92
C LYS A 252 -124.12 -1.52 -7.29
N GLU A 253 -124.06 -2.83 -7.02
CA GLU A 253 -122.81 -3.47 -6.54
C GLU A 253 -121.77 -3.65 -7.66
N LYS A 254 -122.17 -3.93 -8.91
CA LYS A 254 -121.23 -3.97 -10.04
C LYS A 254 -120.56 -2.61 -10.28
N MET A 255 -121.33 -1.51 -10.27
CA MET A 255 -120.82 -0.14 -10.32
C MET A 255 -119.87 0.18 -9.16
N LYS A 256 -120.25 -0.19 -7.93
CA LYS A 256 -119.43 -0.02 -6.71
C LYS A 256 -118.14 -0.85 -6.74
N THR A 257 -118.17 -2.01 -7.38
CA THR A 257 -117.00 -2.87 -7.63
C THR A 257 -116.05 -2.20 -8.64
N LEU A 258 -116.57 -1.73 -9.79
CA LEU A 258 -115.79 -0.99 -10.79
C LEU A 258 -115.17 0.29 -10.20
N LEU A 259 -115.93 1.07 -9.44
CA LEU A 259 -115.41 2.25 -8.73
C LEU A 259 -114.30 1.87 -7.73
N SER A 260 -114.42 0.72 -7.05
CA SER A 260 -113.38 0.22 -6.15
C SER A 260 -112.12 -0.24 -6.90
N GLU A 261 -112.24 -0.78 -8.12
CA GLU A 261 -111.12 -1.11 -8.99
C GLU A 261 -110.45 0.15 -9.55
N ILE A 262 -111.23 1.13 -10.00
CA ILE A 262 -110.74 2.44 -10.46
C ILE A 262 -110.00 3.17 -9.33
N ILE A 263 -110.53 3.19 -8.10
CA ILE A 263 -109.85 3.80 -6.95
C ILE A 263 -108.52 3.07 -6.64
N LYS A 264 -108.49 1.73 -6.66
CA LYS A 264 -107.24 0.96 -6.50
C LYS A 264 -106.23 1.23 -7.61
N LEU A 265 -106.69 1.37 -8.86
CA LEU A 265 -105.85 1.71 -10.00
C LEU A 265 -105.25 3.11 -9.83
N ILE A 266 -106.06 4.13 -9.55
CA ILE A 266 -105.60 5.51 -9.30
C ILE A 266 -104.59 5.57 -8.14
N GLN A 267 -104.88 4.89 -7.02
CA GLN A 267 -103.95 4.79 -5.89
C GLN A 267 -102.62 4.14 -6.30
N SER A 268 -102.65 3.04 -7.09
CA SER A 268 -101.43 2.40 -7.57
C SER A 268 -100.62 3.31 -8.50
N LEU A 269 -101.28 4.03 -9.41
CA LEU A 269 -100.64 4.96 -10.34
C LEU A 269 -100.01 6.17 -9.63
N GLU A 270 -100.67 6.73 -8.61
CA GLU A 270 -100.09 7.83 -7.83
C GLU A 270 -98.93 7.34 -6.95
N THR A 271 -98.95 6.10 -6.43
CA THR A 271 -97.77 5.53 -5.76
C THR A 271 -96.59 5.29 -6.71
N ASP A 272 -96.83 4.73 -7.90
CA ASP A 272 -95.79 4.51 -8.90
C ASP A 272 -95.24 5.85 -9.45
N ARG A 273 -96.08 6.89 -9.57
CA ARG A 273 -95.67 8.27 -9.87
C ARG A 273 -94.79 8.86 -8.76
N ALA A 274 -95.19 8.77 -7.49
CA ALA A 274 -94.42 9.30 -6.37
C ALA A 274 -93.03 8.64 -6.29
N LEU A 275 -92.96 7.33 -6.53
CA LEU A 275 -91.69 6.59 -6.62
C LEU A 275 -90.83 7.05 -7.81
N ALA A 276 -91.43 7.33 -8.97
CA ALA A 276 -90.72 7.88 -10.13
C ALA A 276 -90.17 9.29 -9.87
N GLU A 277 -90.94 10.17 -9.21
CA GLU A 277 -90.47 11.51 -8.81
C GLU A 277 -89.31 11.44 -7.81
N LEU A 278 -89.36 10.53 -6.83
CA LEU A 278 -88.27 10.31 -5.87
C LEU A 278 -87.01 9.79 -6.58
N ALA A 279 -87.14 8.80 -7.47
CA ALA A 279 -86.04 8.29 -8.27
C ALA A 279 -85.41 9.40 -9.14
N LEU A 280 -86.22 10.27 -9.76
CA LEU A 280 -85.73 11.41 -10.55
C LEU A 280 -84.99 12.44 -9.67
N LYS A 281 -85.49 12.73 -8.46
CA LYS A 281 -84.81 13.60 -7.48
C LYS A 281 -83.46 13.00 -7.07
N GLN A 282 -83.38 11.69 -6.85
CA GLN A 282 -82.15 10.96 -6.52
C GLN A 282 -81.14 10.94 -7.69
N GLN A 283 -81.60 10.76 -8.93
CA GLN A 283 -80.70 10.82 -10.10
C GLN A 283 -80.19 12.25 -10.35
N LYS A 284 -81.02 13.28 -10.14
CA LYS A 284 -80.57 14.69 -10.20
C LYS A 284 -79.51 15.02 -9.14
N SER A 285 -79.63 14.49 -7.92
CA SER A 285 -78.60 14.69 -6.87
C SER A 285 -77.32 13.87 -7.14
N ARG A 286 -77.44 12.63 -7.65
CA ARG A 286 -76.32 11.83 -8.15
C ARG A 286 -75.56 12.55 -9.26
N ARG A 287 -76.27 13.14 -10.24
CA ARG A 287 -75.64 13.91 -11.34
C ARG A 287 -74.84 15.10 -10.81
N LYS A 288 -75.39 15.89 -9.87
CA LYS A 288 -74.65 16.99 -9.23
C LYS A 288 -73.38 16.49 -8.52
N ARG A 289 -73.48 15.40 -7.74
CA ARG A 289 -72.33 14.80 -7.02
C ARG A 289 -71.25 14.27 -7.97
N ILE A 290 -71.64 13.73 -9.13
CA ILE A 290 -70.70 13.26 -10.15
C ILE A 290 -70.02 14.44 -10.85
N SER A 291 -70.77 15.49 -11.25
CA SER A 291 -70.19 16.73 -11.80
C SER A 291 -69.14 17.29 -10.86
N MET A 292 -69.50 17.58 -9.60
CA MET A 292 -68.58 18.16 -8.60
C MET A 292 -67.28 17.35 -8.40
N ARG A 293 -67.30 16.03 -8.65
CA ARG A 293 -66.09 15.19 -8.66
C ARG A 293 -65.30 15.31 -9.97
N ILE A 294 -65.96 15.29 -11.13
CA ILE A 294 -65.31 15.52 -12.42
C ILE A 294 -64.66 16.91 -12.43
N ASP A 295 -65.37 17.92 -11.93
CA ASP A 295 -64.93 19.32 -11.85
C ASP A 295 -63.69 19.44 -10.93
N SER A 296 -63.72 18.86 -9.72
CA SER A 296 -62.57 18.92 -8.80
C SER A 296 -61.36 18.10 -9.27
N TRP A 297 -61.57 16.95 -9.91
CA TRP A 297 -60.49 16.17 -10.53
C TRP A 297 -59.89 16.88 -11.75
N SER A 298 -60.70 17.64 -12.50
CA SER A 298 -60.23 18.44 -13.63
C SER A 298 -59.38 19.62 -13.16
N ILE A 299 -59.82 20.34 -12.11
CA ILE A 299 -59.03 21.40 -11.47
C ILE A 299 -57.69 20.86 -10.96
N TRP A 300 -57.72 19.74 -10.21
CA TRP A 300 -56.49 19.11 -9.69
C TRP A 300 -55.53 18.71 -10.82
N LYS A 301 -56.04 18.11 -11.91
CA LYS A 301 -55.24 17.70 -13.07
C LYS A 301 -54.64 18.90 -13.84
N ILE A 302 -55.32 20.04 -13.88
CA ILE A 302 -54.93 21.22 -14.67
C ILE A 302 -54.01 22.16 -13.87
N GLN A 303 -54.17 22.26 -12.55
CA GLN A 303 -53.47 23.24 -11.71
C GLN A 303 -52.49 22.58 -10.73
N GLU A 304 -52.98 21.73 -9.82
CA GLU A 304 -52.16 21.14 -8.75
C GLU A 304 -51.11 20.16 -9.28
N LEU A 305 -51.46 19.31 -10.24
CA LEU A 305 -50.54 18.32 -10.80
C LEU A 305 -49.34 18.98 -11.52
N PRO A 306 -49.50 19.96 -12.43
CA PRO A 306 -48.36 20.71 -12.97
C PRO A 306 -47.54 21.46 -11.91
N LEU A 307 -48.18 22.05 -10.89
CA LEU A 307 -47.47 22.73 -9.80
C LEU A 307 -46.66 21.77 -8.91
N ALA A 308 -47.15 20.54 -8.70
CA ALA A 308 -46.41 19.50 -7.99
C ALA A 308 -45.19 19.04 -8.81
N VAL A 309 -45.39 18.71 -10.09
CA VAL A 309 -44.30 18.32 -11.01
C VAL A 309 -43.26 19.42 -11.18
N GLN A 310 -43.68 20.70 -11.23
CA GLN A 310 -42.74 21.83 -11.24
C GLN A 310 -41.92 21.92 -9.94
N LYS A 311 -42.54 21.77 -8.76
CA LYS A 311 -41.83 21.76 -7.47
C LYS A 311 -40.82 20.60 -7.36
N GLU A 312 -41.16 19.42 -7.88
CA GLU A 312 -40.22 18.31 -7.99
C GLU A 312 -39.05 18.64 -8.91
N HIS A 313 -39.30 19.17 -10.12
CA HIS A 313 -38.23 19.61 -11.02
C HIS A 313 -37.36 20.72 -10.41
N GLU A 314 -37.93 21.68 -9.67
CA GLU A 314 -37.19 22.72 -8.97
C GLU A 314 -36.35 22.19 -7.80
N ALA A 315 -36.77 21.10 -7.15
CA ALA A 315 -35.96 20.38 -6.16
C ALA A 315 -34.79 19.66 -6.85
N TYR A 316 -35.07 18.79 -7.82
CA TYR A 316 -34.04 18.06 -8.57
C TYR A 316 -33.03 18.98 -9.27
N MET A 317 -33.45 20.18 -9.70
CA MET A 317 -32.54 21.18 -10.27
C MET A 317 -31.60 21.81 -9.23
N LYS A 318 -32.03 22.01 -7.98
CA LYS A 318 -31.16 22.47 -6.89
C LYS A 318 -30.11 21.40 -6.57
N ASP A 319 -30.56 20.16 -6.36
CA ASP A 319 -29.68 19.01 -6.12
C ASP A 319 -28.67 18.82 -7.27
N THR A 320 -29.13 18.97 -8.52
CA THR A 320 -28.26 18.90 -9.71
C THR A 320 -27.21 20.02 -9.74
N ILE A 321 -27.54 21.22 -9.27
CA ILE A 321 -26.60 22.35 -9.20
C ILE A 321 -25.59 22.13 -8.06
N GLU A 322 -26.03 21.66 -6.90
CA GLU A 322 -25.17 21.33 -5.75
C GLU A 322 -24.21 20.18 -6.08
N LEU A 323 -24.69 19.11 -6.71
CA LEU A 323 -23.86 18.01 -7.20
C LEU A 323 -22.84 18.49 -8.25
N ARG A 324 -23.22 19.40 -9.17
CA ARG A 324 -22.28 20.01 -10.13
C ARG A 324 -21.24 20.90 -9.44
N TRP A 325 -21.60 21.57 -8.34
CA TRP A 325 -20.66 22.34 -7.54
C TRP A 325 -19.66 21.44 -6.82
N HIS A 326 -20.14 20.38 -6.14
CA HIS A 326 -19.28 19.37 -5.50
C HIS A 326 -18.36 18.66 -6.49
N LEU A 327 -18.84 18.29 -7.69
CA LEU A 327 -18.00 17.69 -8.72
C LEU A 327 -16.90 18.65 -9.21
N ARG A 328 -17.18 19.96 -9.27
CA ARG A 328 -16.19 20.99 -9.61
C ARG A 328 -15.16 21.19 -8.49
N ASP A 329 -15.60 21.29 -7.23
CA ASP A 329 -14.74 21.34 -6.05
C ASP A 329 -13.80 20.13 -6.00
N LYS A 330 -14.33 18.91 -6.15
CA LYS A 330 -13.53 17.67 -6.20
C LYS A 330 -12.59 17.64 -7.42
N GLY A 331 -12.99 18.22 -8.55
CA GLY A 331 -12.13 18.44 -9.71
C GLY A 331 -10.92 19.32 -9.38
N HIS A 332 -11.13 20.48 -8.75
CA HIS A 332 -10.05 21.38 -8.34
C HIS A 332 -9.18 20.80 -7.21
N GLN A 333 -9.76 20.04 -6.28
CA GLN A 333 -9.00 19.30 -5.27
C GLN A 333 -8.10 18.23 -5.92
N LEU A 334 -8.62 17.47 -6.89
CA LEU A 334 -7.83 16.50 -7.65
C LEU A 334 -6.72 17.21 -8.45
N GLU A 335 -7.02 18.30 -9.14
CA GLU A 335 -6.03 19.08 -9.90
C GLU A 335 -4.90 19.61 -9.00
N ASN A 336 -5.24 20.13 -7.82
CA ASN A 336 -4.26 20.58 -6.81
C ASN A 336 -3.45 19.42 -6.21
N LEU A 337 -4.07 18.26 -5.99
CA LEU A 337 -3.36 17.05 -5.55
C LEU A 337 -2.41 16.53 -6.61
N THR A 338 -2.80 16.51 -7.89
CA THR A 338 -1.91 16.16 -9.01
C THR A 338 -0.76 17.16 -9.13
N LYS A 339 -1.02 18.48 -9.10
CA LYS A 339 0.04 19.51 -9.08
C LYS A 339 1.00 19.34 -7.90
N ARG A 340 0.52 18.90 -6.74
CA ARG A 340 1.35 18.61 -5.56
C ARG A 340 2.11 17.28 -5.68
N LYS A 341 1.51 16.26 -6.30
CA LYS A 341 2.14 14.97 -6.62
C LYS A 341 3.32 15.19 -7.57
N ASN A 342 3.12 15.89 -8.69
CA ASN A 342 4.17 16.16 -9.67
C ASN A 342 5.38 16.86 -9.02
N ARG A 343 5.15 17.88 -8.16
CA ARG A 343 6.23 18.54 -7.38
C ARG A 343 6.97 17.61 -6.42
N PHE A 344 6.30 16.60 -5.87
CA PHE A 344 6.95 15.58 -5.05
C PHE A 344 7.71 14.57 -5.91
N GLU A 345 7.23 14.23 -7.11
CA GLU A 345 7.95 13.38 -8.07
C GLU A 345 9.20 14.09 -8.60
N GLU A 346 9.11 15.37 -8.98
CA GLU A 346 10.23 16.27 -9.34
C GLU A 346 11.28 16.37 -8.21
N ALA A 347 10.83 16.48 -6.96
CA ALA A 347 11.72 16.48 -5.80
C ALA A 347 12.34 15.09 -5.55
N ASN A 348 11.61 14.00 -5.79
CA ASN A 348 12.12 12.64 -5.61
C ASN A 348 13.15 12.27 -6.68
N THR A 349 12.94 12.64 -7.95
CA THR A 349 13.94 12.44 -9.00
C THR A 349 15.23 13.20 -8.69
N LYS A 350 15.12 14.43 -8.17
CA LYS A 350 16.31 15.16 -7.69
C LYS A 350 17.00 14.45 -6.52
N ILE A 351 16.24 13.96 -5.54
CA ILE A 351 16.82 13.20 -4.42
C ILE A 351 17.49 11.90 -4.91
N GLU A 352 16.95 11.24 -5.95
CA GLU A 352 17.60 10.09 -6.58
C GLU A 352 18.89 10.46 -7.35
N GLU A 353 18.96 11.65 -7.94
CA GLU A 353 20.18 12.21 -8.55
C GLU A 353 21.23 12.54 -7.47
N ASP A 354 20.84 13.23 -6.40
CA ASP A 354 21.69 13.53 -5.24
C ASP A 354 22.20 12.22 -4.58
N ILE A 355 21.37 11.17 -4.48
CA ILE A 355 21.76 9.84 -3.99
C ILE A 355 22.78 9.17 -4.93
N LYS A 356 22.62 9.26 -6.25
CA LYS A 356 23.59 8.73 -7.22
C LYS A 356 24.95 9.41 -7.06
N LEU A 357 24.98 10.74 -7.04
CA LEU A 357 26.20 11.54 -6.81
C LEU A 357 26.88 11.17 -5.48
N MET A 358 26.11 11.02 -4.39
CA MET A 358 26.65 10.59 -3.09
C MET A 358 27.14 9.14 -3.10
N SER A 359 26.56 8.25 -3.92
CA SER A 359 27.02 6.87 -4.07
C SER A 359 28.34 6.78 -4.86
N GLU A 360 28.49 7.59 -5.91
CA GLU A 360 29.74 7.75 -6.68
C GLU A 360 30.84 8.35 -5.80
N GLY A 361 30.52 9.40 -5.03
CA GLY A 361 31.41 9.95 -4.01
C GLY A 361 31.83 8.92 -2.95
N SER A 362 30.92 8.04 -2.52
CA SER A 362 31.23 6.94 -1.59
C SER A 362 32.20 5.90 -2.20
N PHE A 363 32.06 5.59 -3.50
CA PHE A 363 32.98 4.71 -4.21
C PHE A 363 34.38 5.34 -4.35
N LEU A 364 34.47 6.61 -4.71
CA LEU A 364 35.73 7.36 -4.78
C LEU A 364 36.41 7.44 -3.41
N LEU A 365 35.64 7.71 -2.34
CA LEU A 365 36.17 7.78 -0.98
C LEU A 365 36.72 6.42 -0.51
N LYS A 366 36.02 5.31 -0.78
CA LYS A 366 36.51 3.94 -0.49
C LYS A 366 37.78 3.61 -1.28
N THR A 367 37.86 4.05 -2.53
CA THR A 367 39.04 3.85 -3.39
C THR A 367 40.24 4.62 -2.84
N LYS A 368 40.05 5.89 -2.45
CA LYS A 368 41.07 6.71 -1.79
C LYS A 368 41.51 6.11 -0.44
N GLN A 369 40.57 5.66 0.39
CA GLN A 369 40.86 5.00 1.66
C GLN A 369 41.68 3.72 1.48
N LYS A 370 41.39 2.94 0.43
CA LYS A 370 42.17 1.74 0.07
C LYS A 370 43.61 2.11 -0.32
N GLN A 371 43.78 3.12 -1.18
CA GLN A 371 45.11 3.63 -1.58
C GLN A 371 45.89 4.19 -0.39
N GLU A 372 45.25 4.94 0.51
CA GLU A 372 45.87 5.46 1.74
C GLU A 372 46.30 4.33 2.67
N HIS A 373 45.49 3.27 2.81
CA HIS A 373 45.82 2.08 3.60
C HIS A 373 46.96 1.25 2.98
N GLU A 374 47.03 1.17 1.65
CA GLU A 374 48.13 0.52 0.91
C GLU A 374 49.44 1.31 1.07
N ALA A 375 49.41 2.63 0.89
CA ALA A 375 50.56 3.51 1.16
C ALA A 375 50.98 3.52 2.64
N LEU A 376 50.05 3.28 3.58
CA LEU A 376 50.38 3.13 5.00
C LEU A 376 51.09 1.79 5.27
N LYS A 377 50.66 0.70 4.61
CA LYS A 377 51.34 -0.61 4.69
C LYS A 377 52.78 -0.55 4.17
N GLU A 378 53.01 0.12 3.03
CA GLU A 378 54.39 0.33 2.54
C GLU A 378 55.28 1.09 3.55
N LYS A 379 54.71 2.07 4.27
CA LYS A 379 55.43 2.80 5.32
C LYS A 379 55.73 1.93 6.55
N TYR A 380 54.85 0.98 6.89
CA TYR A 380 55.13 0.00 7.95
C TYR A 380 56.23 -0.97 7.54
N ILE A 381 56.19 -1.52 6.32
CA ILE A 381 57.27 -2.39 5.80
C ILE A 381 58.63 -1.68 5.86
N LYS A 382 58.71 -0.43 5.35
CA LYS A 382 59.94 0.38 5.41
C LYS A 382 60.38 0.75 6.82
N LYS A 383 59.45 0.92 7.76
CA LYS A 383 59.77 1.12 9.18
C LYS A 383 60.40 -0.15 9.77
N ASP A 384 59.84 -1.31 9.45
CA ASP A 384 60.30 -2.58 10.01
C ASP A 384 61.65 -3.01 9.39
N GLU A 385 61.90 -2.70 8.10
CA GLU A 385 63.23 -2.75 7.46
C GLU A 385 64.27 -1.90 8.22
N VAL A 386 63.93 -0.65 8.55
CA VAL A 386 64.80 0.26 9.32
C VAL A 386 65.01 -0.21 10.76
N LEU A 387 64.00 -0.83 11.39
CA LEU A 387 64.16 -1.44 12.72
C LEU A 387 65.08 -2.67 12.68
N GLU A 388 65.06 -3.46 11.62
CA GLU A 388 65.99 -4.58 11.45
C GLU A 388 67.44 -4.10 11.24
N GLN A 389 67.64 -3.02 10.47
CA GLN A 389 68.95 -2.36 10.34
C GLN A 389 69.46 -1.80 11.68
N LEU A 390 68.57 -1.14 12.45
CA LEU A 390 68.90 -0.63 13.79
C LEU A 390 69.17 -1.77 14.79
N HIS A 391 68.51 -2.91 14.66
CA HIS A 391 68.81 -4.10 15.45
C HIS A 391 70.20 -4.66 15.12
N LYS A 392 70.57 -4.76 13.83
CA LYS A 392 71.91 -5.19 13.40
C LYS A 392 73.01 -4.28 13.96
N LEU A 393 72.85 -2.95 13.80
CA LEU A 393 73.76 -1.96 14.40
C LEU A 393 73.89 -2.09 15.93
N ASN A 394 72.81 -2.38 16.65
CA ASN A 394 72.86 -2.61 18.09
C ASN A 394 73.59 -3.92 18.46
N VAL A 395 73.45 -4.98 17.67
CA VAL A 395 74.20 -6.23 17.85
C VAL A 395 75.69 -6.00 17.62
N GLU A 396 76.07 -5.38 16.50
CA GLU A 396 77.45 -5.02 16.16
C GLU A 396 78.11 -4.15 17.25
N LEU A 397 77.39 -3.13 17.74
CA LEU A 397 77.82 -2.27 18.85
C LEU A 397 77.98 -3.06 20.17
N GLN A 398 77.08 -3.99 20.45
CA GLN A 398 77.14 -4.82 21.65
C GLN A 398 78.25 -5.88 21.57
N GLU A 399 78.61 -6.34 20.38
CA GLU A 399 79.76 -7.23 20.14
C GLU A 399 81.07 -6.48 20.30
N SER A 400 81.25 -5.33 19.64
CA SER A 400 82.41 -4.45 19.83
C SER A 400 82.61 -4.04 21.30
N LYS A 401 81.51 -3.82 22.05
CA LYS A 401 81.58 -3.56 23.50
C LYS A 401 82.04 -4.77 24.32
N LYS A 402 81.68 -6.00 23.94
CA LYS A 402 82.20 -7.23 24.59
C LYS A 402 83.70 -7.39 24.29
N GLU A 403 84.13 -7.15 23.06
CA GLU A 403 85.54 -7.20 22.68
C GLU A 403 86.38 -6.18 23.47
N TYR A 404 85.91 -4.93 23.60
CA TYR A 404 86.56 -3.91 24.41
C TYR A 404 86.75 -4.34 25.88
N GLU A 405 85.68 -4.85 26.52
CA GLU A 405 85.78 -5.35 27.90
C GLU A 405 86.65 -6.61 28.02
N HIS A 406 86.71 -7.46 26.98
CA HIS A 406 87.63 -8.59 26.92
C HIS A 406 89.10 -8.13 26.88
N TYR A 407 89.46 -7.21 25.98
CA TYR A 407 90.81 -6.66 25.90
C TYR A 407 91.24 -5.95 27.19
N LYS A 408 90.31 -5.23 27.82
CA LYS A 408 90.51 -4.58 29.13
C LYS A 408 90.76 -5.60 30.25
N LEU A 409 90.03 -6.71 30.27
CA LEU A 409 90.26 -7.83 31.20
C LEU A 409 91.59 -8.57 30.93
N GLU A 410 92.02 -8.70 29.68
CA GLU A 410 93.37 -9.20 29.38
C GLU A 410 94.47 -8.25 29.87
N LEU A 411 94.29 -6.95 29.69
CA LEU A 411 95.27 -5.94 30.10
C LEU A 411 95.47 -5.97 31.63
N GLU A 412 94.37 -6.03 32.39
CA GLU A 412 94.43 -6.11 33.85
C GLU A 412 95.03 -7.43 34.34
N LYS A 413 94.75 -8.57 33.67
CA LYS A 413 95.45 -9.84 33.93
C LYS A 413 96.97 -9.72 33.73
N LYS A 414 97.40 -9.14 32.60
CA LYS A 414 98.82 -8.94 32.24
C LYS A 414 99.53 -8.04 33.27
N LYS A 415 98.86 -6.97 33.70
CA LYS A 415 99.31 -6.10 34.80
C LYS A 415 99.48 -6.88 36.11
N VAL A 416 98.46 -7.61 36.56
CA VAL A 416 98.52 -8.39 37.82
C VAL A 416 99.59 -9.49 37.78
N THR A 417 99.86 -10.10 36.62
CA THR A 417 101.01 -11.04 36.49
C THR A 417 102.37 -10.34 36.60
N MET A 418 102.49 -9.10 36.11
CA MET A 418 103.72 -8.32 36.22
C MET A 418 103.95 -7.81 37.65
N GLU A 419 102.88 -7.36 38.32
CA GLU A 419 102.91 -6.97 39.74
C GLU A 419 103.34 -8.13 40.65
N LYS A 420 102.92 -9.37 40.33
CA LYS A 420 103.40 -10.57 41.03
C LYS A 420 104.89 -10.85 40.81
N SER A 421 105.38 -10.82 39.57
CA SER A 421 106.82 -10.98 39.28
C SER A 421 107.67 -10.00 40.10
N ILE A 422 107.25 -8.73 40.15
CA ILE A 422 107.94 -7.68 40.93
C ILE A 422 107.91 -7.99 42.44
N ALA A 423 106.80 -8.52 42.98
CA ALA A 423 106.72 -8.92 44.38
C ALA A 423 107.57 -10.16 44.70
N ASP A 424 107.62 -11.15 43.81
CA ASP A 424 108.45 -12.34 43.93
C ASP A 424 109.95 -11.98 43.86
N GLU A 425 110.34 -11.08 42.96
CA GLU A 425 111.69 -10.50 42.87
C GLU A 425 112.08 -9.71 44.14
N GLN A 426 111.17 -8.90 44.69
CA GLN A 426 111.38 -8.20 45.96
C GLN A 426 111.58 -9.17 47.14
N LEU A 427 110.79 -10.25 47.20
CA LEU A 427 110.94 -11.28 48.23
C LEU A 427 112.28 -12.01 48.09
N HIS A 428 112.73 -12.28 46.86
CA HIS A 428 114.01 -12.93 46.58
C HIS A 428 115.21 -12.05 46.95
N ILE A 429 115.09 -10.71 46.81
CA ILE A 429 116.07 -9.75 47.33
C ILE A 429 116.09 -9.76 48.87
N GLU A 430 114.92 -9.87 49.52
CA GLU A 430 114.81 -9.89 50.97
C GLU A 430 115.35 -11.18 51.61
N THR A 431 115.26 -12.34 50.91
CA THR A 431 115.94 -13.57 51.36
C THR A 431 117.46 -13.45 51.25
N PHE A 432 117.99 -12.89 50.16
CA PHE A 432 119.45 -12.65 50.04
C PHE A 432 120.01 -11.73 51.14
N LYS A 433 119.25 -10.73 51.61
CA LYS A 433 119.66 -9.92 52.78
C LYS A 433 119.81 -10.78 54.04
N LYS A 434 118.85 -11.67 54.31
CA LYS A 434 118.85 -12.53 55.51
C LYS A 434 119.95 -13.59 55.47
N GLU A 435 120.28 -14.09 54.27
CA GLU A 435 121.46 -14.96 54.07
C GLU A 435 122.76 -14.21 54.37
N MET A 436 122.87 -12.93 53.99
CA MET A 436 124.00 -12.07 54.33
C MET A 436 124.08 -11.75 55.83
N GLU A 437 122.95 -11.55 56.51
CA GLU A 437 122.90 -11.42 57.99
C GLU A 437 123.36 -12.71 58.67
N GLN A 438 122.87 -13.89 58.24
CA GLN A 438 123.31 -15.19 58.77
C GLN A 438 124.80 -15.47 58.55
N LEU A 439 125.37 -15.02 57.43
CA LEU A 439 126.82 -15.06 57.17
C LEU A 439 127.61 -14.16 58.13
N SER A 440 127.06 -12.99 58.48
CA SER A 440 127.63 -12.10 59.49
C SER A 440 127.58 -12.74 60.88
N ASP A 441 126.44 -13.32 61.27
CA ASP A 441 126.28 -14.01 62.55
C ASP A 441 127.26 -15.20 62.67
N LEU A 442 127.38 -16.02 61.62
CA LEU A 442 128.36 -17.12 61.56
C LEU A 442 129.80 -16.62 61.71
N TYR A 443 130.16 -15.48 61.10
CA TYR A 443 131.48 -14.87 61.26
C TYR A 443 131.76 -14.46 62.72
N THR A 444 130.78 -13.92 63.43
CA THR A 444 130.93 -13.64 64.87
C THR A 444 131.03 -14.93 65.69
N HIS A 445 130.19 -15.93 65.41
CA HIS A 445 130.19 -17.23 66.11
C HIS A 445 131.54 -17.95 66.02
N TYR A 446 132.13 -18.06 64.82
CA TYR A 446 133.46 -18.69 64.69
C TYR A 446 134.55 -17.90 65.41
N THR A 447 134.47 -16.56 65.42
CA THR A 447 135.41 -15.71 66.14
C THR A 447 135.36 -15.96 67.65
N THR A 448 134.17 -16.17 68.22
CA THR A 448 134.00 -16.53 69.64
C THR A 448 134.39 -17.98 69.93
N SER A 449 133.93 -18.95 69.14
CA SER A 449 134.18 -20.37 69.38
C SER A 449 135.67 -20.75 69.35
N ILE A 450 136.49 -20.06 68.53
CA ILE A 450 137.96 -20.21 68.52
C ILE A 450 138.60 -19.75 69.84
N HIS A 451 137.99 -18.82 70.56
CA HIS A 451 138.46 -18.37 71.87
C HIS A 451 138.21 -19.42 72.95
N ASP A 452 136.99 -19.96 73.00
CA ASP A 452 136.54 -20.85 74.09
C ASP A 452 137.19 -22.24 74.02
N VAL A 453 137.37 -22.80 72.82
CA VAL A 453 138.06 -24.10 72.62
C VAL A 453 139.52 -24.06 73.12
N SER A 454 140.17 -22.89 73.08
CA SER A 454 141.52 -22.68 73.62
C SER A 454 141.60 -22.84 75.16
N VAL A 455 140.46 -22.72 75.85
CA VAL A 455 140.33 -22.84 77.30
C VAL A 455 139.93 -24.27 77.70
N GLU A 456 138.92 -24.86 77.06
CA GLU A 456 138.41 -26.20 77.41
C GLU A 456 139.38 -27.35 77.08
N MET A 457 140.27 -27.19 76.09
CA MET A 457 141.29 -28.20 75.76
C MET A 457 142.29 -28.46 76.90
N LYS A 458 142.39 -27.58 77.91
CA LYS A 458 143.28 -27.76 79.08
C LYS A 458 142.65 -28.49 80.26
N THR A 459 141.33 -28.72 80.24
CA THR A 459 140.57 -29.26 81.37
C THR A 459 139.79 -30.54 81.02
N SER A 460 139.74 -30.92 79.75
CA SER A 460 139.01 -32.08 79.25
C SER A 460 139.84 -33.38 79.19
N GLU A 461 141.17 -33.30 79.32
CA GLU A 461 142.07 -34.46 79.25
C GLU A 461 141.93 -35.42 80.46
N GLU A 462 141.52 -34.93 81.63
CA GLU A 462 141.45 -35.73 82.86
C GLU A 462 140.12 -36.50 83.07
N MET A 463 139.03 -36.14 82.38
CA MET A 463 137.72 -36.80 82.52
C MET A 463 137.50 -38.00 81.58
N LEU A 464 138.56 -38.50 80.92
CA LEU A 464 138.45 -39.44 79.80
C LEU A 464 138.22 -40.92 80.15
N ASN A 465 138.17 -41.30 81.44
CA ASN A 465 138.32 -42.70 81.87
C ASN A 465 137.05 -43.47 82.30
N GLU A 466 135.90 -42.84 82.57
CA GLU A 466 134.79 -43.54 83.29
C GLU A 466 133.39 -43.49 82.65
N ILE A 467 133.14 -42.65 81.61
CA ILE A 467 131.86 -42.64 80.87
C ILE A 467 132.04 -43.21 79.45
N LEU A 468 132.72 -44.36 79.36
CA LEU A 468 133.09 -45.04 78.12
C LEU A 468 132.35 -46.41 77.97
N LYS A 469 131.03 -46.42 78.22
CA LYS A 469 130.04 -47.46 77.83
C LYS A 469 128.62 -47.09 78.28
N GLU A 470 127.85 -46.40 77.44
CA GLU A 470 126.43 -46.72 77.11
C GLU A 470 125.79 -45.66 76.19
N SER A 471 125.91 -45.86 74.87
CA SER A 471 124.77 -45.85 73.93
C SER A 471 125.26 -45.77 72.47
N LEU A 472 125.34 -46.91 71.78
CA LEU A 472 125.41 -46.96 70.31
C LEU A 472 124.47 -48.04 69.78
N SER A 473 123.44 -47.58 69.06
CA SER A 473 122.85 -48.16 67.85
C SER A 473 122.72 -49.70 67.68
N VAL A 474 121.47 -50.13 67.45
CA VAL A 474 121.02 -51.27 66.60
C VAL A 474 120.89 -52.68 67.21
N THR A 475 119.82 -53.38 66.80
CA THR A 475 119.44 -54.81 67.00
C THR A 475 119.10 -55.34 68.42
N SER A 476 117.83 -55.23 68.84
CA SER A 476 117.29 -56.02 70.00
C SER A 476 115.76 -56.32 70.03
N ILE A 477 114.94 -55.88 69.06
CA ILE A 477 113.46 -55.90 69.18
C ILE A 477 112.78 -57.28 68.91
N ALA A 478 113.54 -58.32 68.53
CA ALA A 478 113.00 -59.46 67.77
C ALA A 478 112.46 -60.70 68.56
N SER A 479 112.55 -60.78 69.88
CA SER A 479 112.46 -62.07 70.61
C SER A 479 111.21 -62.34 71.48
N ASP A 480 110.63 -61.34 72.16
CA ASP A 480 109.73 -61.61 73.30
C ASP A 480 108.30 -62.08 72.97
N LEU A 481 107.79 -61.84 71.76
CA LEU A 481 106.37 -62.09 71.44
C LEU A 481 105.93 -63.56 71.52
N LYS A 482 106.86 -64.52 71.52
CA LYS A 482 106.57 -65.95 71.31
C LYS A 482 105.84 -66.65 72.48
N LYS A 483 105.92 -66.13 73.71
CA LYS A 483 105.48 -66.84 74.93
C LYS A 483 103.98 -66.78 75.27
N LYS A 484 103.16 -66.00 74.56
CA LYS A 484 101.73 -65.78 74.94
C LYS A 484 100.73 -66.84 74.42
N LEU A 485 101.14 -67.78 73.57
CA LEU A 485 100.21 -68.55 72.73
C LEU A 485 99.52 -69.75 73.43
N ASP A 486 100.22 -70.48 74.30
CA ASP A 486 99.84 -71.87 74.64
C ASP A 486 98.65 -72.04 75.62
N ASN A 487 98.30 -71.00 76.39
CA ASN A 487 97.34 -71.15 77.50
C ASN A 487 95.86 -71.30 77.08
N LEU A 488 95.48 -70.96 75.84
CA LEU A 488 94.06 -70.82 75.47
C LEU A 488 93.28 -72.15 75.32
N LYS A 489 93.96 -73.30 75.21
CA LYS A 489 93.40 -74.50 74.55
C LYS A 489 92.41 -75.34 75.38
N LYS A 490 92.28 -75.11 76.69
CA LYS A 490 91.59 -76.04 77.63
C LYS A 490 90.09 -75.80 77.88
N THR A 491 89.48 -74.74 77.35
CA THR A 491 88.12 -74.31 77.75
C THR A 491 86.97 -74.89 76.89
N TYR A 492 87.28 -75.57 75.78
CA TYR A 492 86.31 -75.86 74.72
C TYR A 492 85.32 -77.01 75.03
N GLU A 493 85.77 -78.09 75.67
CA GLU A 493 85.08 -79.39 75.61
C GLU A 493 83.80 -79.53 76.46
N GLN A 494 83.53 -78.60 77.39
CA GLN A 494 82.34 -78.70 78.26
C GLN A 494 81.02 -78.35 77.56
N LEU A 495 81.03 -77.55 76.49
CA LEU A 495 79.79 -77.00 75.89
C LEU A 495 78.95 -78.05 75.14
N PHE A 496 79.61 -79.01 74.48
CA PHE A 496 78.99 -79.91 73.49
C PHE A 496 77.82 -80.76 74.04
N ARG A 497 77.84 -81.13 75.33
CA ARG A 497 76.88 -82.10 75.89
C ARG A 497 75.45 -81.56 76.09
N LYS A 498 75.25 -80.23 76.16
CA LYS A 498 73.91 -79.65 76.45
C LYS A 498 72.97 -79.61 75.24
N GLN A 499 73.51 -79.57 74.02
CA GLN A 499 72.74 -79.39 72.78
C GLN A 499 71.72 -80.53 72.54
N ARG A 500 72.18 -81.78 72.69
CA ARG A 500 71.49 -83.01 72.24
C ARG A 500 70.19 -83.40 72.97
N LYS A 501 69.68 -82.55 73.87
CA LYS A 501 68.40 -82.76 74.57
C LYS A 501 67.23 -82.02 73.89
N PHE A 502 67.45 -80.78 73.46
CA PHE A 502 66.38 -79.93 72.93
C PHE A 502 65.87 -80.38 71.55
N GLU A 503 66.77 -80.93 70.72
CA GLU A 503 66.50 -81.39 69.35
C GLU A 503 65.31 -82.37 69.25
N ARG A 504 65.06 -83.20 70.28
CA ARG A 504 63.96 -84.19 70.26
C ARG A 504 62.59 -83.60 70.54
N GLN A 505 62.45 -82.66 71.49
CA GLN A 505 61.15 -82.09 71.85
C GLN A 505 60.55 -81.19 70.76
N TYR A 506 61.39 -80.67 69.87
CA TYR A 506 60.97 -79.90 68.71
C TYR A 506 60.20 -80.74 67.67
N LEU A 507 60.61 -82.01 67.47
CA LEU A 507 60.14 -82.84 66.37
C LEU A 507 58.67 -83.28 66.51
N ASP A 508 58.23 -83.60 67.73
CA ASP A 508 56.85 -84.05 67.95
C ASP A 508 55.84 -82.92 67.70
N LYS A 509 56.14 -81.71 68.20
CA LYS A 509 55.29 -80.52 68.00
C LYS A 509 55.28 -80.02 66.55
N PHE A 510 56.33 -80.32 65.78
CA PHE A 510 56.35 -80.07 64.34
C PHE A 510 55.30 -80.91 63.61
N ASN A 511 55.14 -82.19 63.97
CA ASN A 511 54.22 -83.11 63.28
C ASN A 511 52.74 -82.74 63.48
N ASP A 512 52.33 -82.40 64.71
CA ASP A 512 50.95 -81.95 65.02
C ASP A 512 50.50 -80.80 64.10
N PHE A 513 51.38 -79.82 63.87
CA PHE A 513 51.11 -78.61 63.09
C PHE A 513 50.83 -78.91 61.60
N TYR A 514 51.53 -79.87 60.99
CA TYR A 514 51.30 -80.20 59.58
C TYR A 514 50.01 -81.00 59.36
N ALA A 515 49.46 -81.66 60.38
CA ALA A 515 48.15 -82.31 60.29
C ALA A 515 47.01 -81.27 60.21
N THR A 516 46.98 -80.31 61.15
CA THR A 516 45.96 -79.23 61.17
C THR A 516 46.12 -78.24 60.02
N LYS A 517 47.35 -78.02 59.52
CA LYS A 517 47.55 -77.21 58.32
C LYS A 517 46.82 -77.81 57.10
N ARG A 518 46.91 -79.13 56.87
CA ARG A 518 46.33 -79.77 55.68
C ARG A 518 44.81 -79.66 55.61
N THR A 519 44.11 -79.67 56.74
CA THR A 519 42.64 -79.47 56.75
C THR A 519 42.29 -78.04 56.39
N LEU A 520 42.97 -77.04 56.98
CA LEU A 520 42.78 -75.62 56.67
C LEU A 520 43.12 -75.28 55.21
N ASP A 521 44.20 -75.83 54.66
CA ASP A 521 44.57 -75.69 53.24
C ASP A 521 43.44 -76.21 52.30
N SER A 522 42.70 -77.26 52.72
CA SER A 522 41.60 -77.84 51.95
C SER A 522 40.31 -77.01 52.00
N GLU A 523 39.98 -76.44 53.16
CA GLU A 523 38.85 -75.52 53.32
C GLU A 523 39.09 -74.22 52.53
N LEU A 524 40.30 -73.67 52.62
CA LEU A 524 40.74 -72.50 51.87
C LEU A 524 40.62 -72.72 50.36
N SER A 525 40.98 -73.92 49.86
CA SER A 525 40.81 -74.28 48.44
C SER A 525 39.35 -74.26 47.97
N ASN A 526 38.39 -74.58 48.84
CA ASN A 526 36.97 -74.53 48.50
C ASN A 526 36.42 -73.11 48.53
N VAL A 527 36.76 -72.31 49.57
CA VAL A 527 36.40 -70.87 49.63
C VAL A 527 36.95 -70.10 48.42
N ILE A 528 38.15 -70.43 47.95
CA ILE A 528 38.72 -69.84 46.72
C ILE A 528 37.87 -70.19 45.48
N LYS A 529 37.40 -71.44 45.33
CA LYS A 529 36.53 -71.83 44.21
C LYS A 529 35.22 -71.05 44.23
N ASP A 530 34.54 -71.01 45.38
CA ASP A 530 33.28 -70.30 45.53
C ASP A 530 33.43 -68.80 45.25
N TYR A 531 34.51 -68.18 45.74
CA TYR A 531 34.85 -66.80 45.41
C TYR A 531 35.07 -66.58 43.91
N THR A 532 35.80 -67.48 43.22
CA THR A 532 35.98 -67.36 41.76
C THR A 532 34.68 -67.54 40.98
N GLY A 533 33.77 -68.42 41.45
CA GLY A 533 32.44 -68.58 40.86
C GLY A 533 31.57 -67.33 41.01
N ILE A 534 31.49 -66.78 42.24
CA ILE A 534 30.73 -65.55 42.54
C ILE A 534 31.32 -64.36 41.78
N SER A 535 32.65 -64.19 41.76
CA SER A 535 33.34 -63.14 41.00
C SER A 535 33.07 -63.25 39.49
N GLY A 536 33.11 -64.47 38.93
CA GLY A 536 32.76 -64.73 37.54
C GLY A 536 31.31 -64.38 37.19
N ALA A 537 30.35 -64.68 38.08
CA ALA A 537 28.95 -64.31 37.92
C ALA A 537 28.73 -62.79 38.03
N TYR A 538 29.35 -62.15 39.04
CA TYR A 538 29.30 -60.71 39.24
C TYR A 538 29.83 -59.93 38.03
N ASN A 539 30.97 -60.33 37.48
CA ASN A 539 31.56 -59.67 36.30
C ASN A 539 30.65 -59.76 35.07
N ARG A 540 29.96 -60.89 34.84
CA ARG A 540 28.96 -61.01 33.76
C ARG A 540 27.80 -60.03 33.93
N VAL A 541 27.22 -59.95 35.14
CA VAL A 541 26.13 -59.01 35.44
C VAL A 541 26.59 -57.56 35.31
N VAL A 542 27.83 -57.24 35.69
CA VAL A 542 28.44 -55.92 35.49
C VAL A 542 28.60 -55.58 34.01
N ASP A 543 29.03 -56.51 33.16
CA ASP A 543 29.18 -56.28 31.72
C ASP A 543 27.83 -56.23 30.98
N GLU A 544 26.84 -57.00 31.41
CA GLU A 544 25.45 -56.87 30.94
C GLU A 544 24.87 -55.49 31.33
N ASN A 545 25.09 -55.03 32.56
CA ASN A 545 24.69 -53.68 33.00
C ASN A 545 25.40 -52.58 32.20
N LYS A 546 26.69 -52.71 31.88
CA LYS A 546 27.41 -51.78 30.97
C LYS A 546 26.75 -51.76 29.59
N LYS A 547 26.44 -52.93 29.02
CA LYS A 547 25.79 -53.05 27.70
C LYS A 547 24.40 -52.41 27.71
N ILE A 548 23.58 -52.69 28.72
CA ILE A 548 22.25 -52.09 28.90
C ILE A 548 22.39 -50.56 29.04
N SER A 549 23.33 -50.06 29.85
CA SER A 549 23.58 -48.63 30.00
C SER A 549 23.96 -47.96 28.67
N ILE A 550 24.86 -48.57 27.88
CA ILE A 550 25.24 -48.09 26.54
C ILE A 550 24.03 -48.08 25.59
N ASP A 551 23.20 -49.12 25.59
CA ASP A 551 22.02 -49.18 24.73
C ASP A 551 20.89 -48.23 25.19
N MET A 552 20.76 -47.98 26.50
CA MET A 552 19.93 -46.89 27.03
C MET A 552 20.44 -45.52 26.58
N SER A 553 21.75 -45.24 26.62
CA SER A 553 22.31 -43.99 26.08
C SER A 553 22.01 -43.81 24.60
N LYS A 554 22.17 -44.85 23.77
CA LYS A 554 21.80 -44.83 22.34
C LYS A 554 20.30 -44.58 22.13
N MET A 555 19.44 -45.11 23.00
CA MET A 555 17.99 -44.87 22.92
C MET A 555 17.62 -43.45 23.35
N VAL A 556 18.24 -42.91 24.40
CA VAL A 556 18.10 -41.48 24.77
C VAL A 556 18.58 -40.57 23.65
N GLU A 557 19.71 -40.87 23.01
CA GLU A 557 20.21 -40.11 21.86
C GLU A 557 19.22 -40.12 20.67
N LYS A 558 18.63 -41.28 20.36
CA LYS A 558 17.58 -41.41 19.33
C LYS A 558 16.31 -40.65 19.70
N ILE A 559 15.91 -40.67 20.97
CA ILE A 559 14.74 -39.93 21.49
C ILE A 559 14.99 -38.42 21.36
N ASN A 560 16.15 -37.93 21.78
CA ASN A 560 16.52 -36.52 21.65
C ASN A 560 16.53 -36.08 20.19
N LYS A 561 17.15 -36.85 19.28
CA LYS A 561 17.12 -36.60 17.83
C LYS A 561 15.72 -36.64 17.22
N SER A 562 14.78 -37.38 17.82
CA SER A 562 13.37 -37.37 17.44
C SER A 562 12.61 -36.15 17.97
N ILE A 563 12.97 -35.65 19.16
CA ILE A 563 12.43 -34.42 19.76
C ILE A 563 12.93 -33.20 18.98
N GLU A 564 14.21 -33.15 18.63
CA GLU A 564 14.81 -32.13 17.76
C GLU A 564 14.06 -32.03 16.42
N LYS A 565 13.90 -33.15 15.71
CA LYS A 565 13.11 -33.19 14.46
C LYS A 565 11.65 -32.80 14.65
N LYS A 566 11.02 -33.16 15.78
CA LYS A 566 9.66 -32.71 16.11
C LYS A 566 9.61 -31.18 16.26
N MET A 567 10.61 -30.56 16.90
CA MET A 567 10.71 -29.10 17.00
C MET A 567 10.99 -28.45 15.63
N GLU A 568 11.80 -29.07 14.76
CA GLU A 568 12.00 -28.62 13.38
C GLU A 568 10.67 -28.60 12.61
N TYR A 569 9.93 -29.71 12.61
CA TYR A 569 8.61 -29.79 11.96
C TYR A 569 7.57 -28.85 12.59
N GLU A 570 7.57 -28.64 13.91
CA GLU A 570 6.68 -27.67 14.56
C GLU A 570 7.02 -26.23 14.14
N ASN A 571 8.31 -25.88 14.02
CA ASN A 571 8.75 -24.59 13.50
C ASN A 571 8.39 -24.40 12.02
N GLU A 572 8.52 -25.45 11.20
CA GLU A 572 8.10 -25.46 9.80
C GLU A 572 6.57 -25.27 9.68
N ILE A 573 5.78 -26.03 10.45
CA ILE A 573 4.32 -25.88 10.51
C ILE A 573 3.94 -24.45 10.95
N GLN A 574 4.61 -23.86 11.94
CA GLN A 574 4.37 -22.47 12.33
C GLN A 574 4.83 -21.46 11.26
N SER A 575 5.83 -21.79 10.43
CA SER A 575 6.19 -21.00 9.25
C SER A 575 5.10 -21.08 8.17
N LEU A 576 4.65 -22.28 7.83
CA LEU A 576 3.59 -22.55 6.85
C LEU A 576 2.24 -21.95 7.28
N LEU A 577 1.91 -21.97 8.58
CA LEU A 577 0.71 -21.30 9.12
C LEU A 577 0.81 -19.77 9.03
N ARG A 578 2.00 -19.19 9.24
CA ARG A 578 2.24 -17.75 9.01
C ARG A 578 2.13 -17.39 7.53
N MET A 579 2.66 -18.22 6.62
CA MET A 579 2.51 -18.05 5.18
C MET A 579 1.06 -18.22 4.72
N LYS A 580 0.31 -19.22 5.23
CA LYS A 580 -1.13 -19.39 4.98
C LYS A 580 -1.93 -18.15 5.40
N LYS A 581 -1.61 -17.56 6.56
CA LYS A 581 -2.21 -16.30 7.01
C LYS A 581 -1.91 -15.14 6.05
N LYS A 582 -0.64 -14.95 5.64
CA LYS A 582 -0.26 -13.95 4.61
C LYS A 582 -1.01 -14.16 3.29
N ASN A 583 -1.00 -15.37 2.75
CA ASN A 583 -1.69 -15.69 1.50
C ASN A 583 -3.20 -15.47 1.59
N SER A 584 -3.81 -15.70 2.76
CA SER A 584 -5.23 -15.37 3.00
C SER A 584 -5.53 -13.88 3.16
N ALA A 585 -4.52 -13.05 3.45
CA ALA A 585 -4.63 -11.59 3.39
C ALA A 585 -4.46 -11.11 1.94
N TYR A 586 -3.40 -11.53 1.24
CA TYR A 586 -3.19 -11.23 -0.18
C TYR A 586 -4.39 -11.64 -1.05
N LEU A 587 -5.03 -12.79 -0.78
CA LEU A 587 -6.22 -13.21 -1.51
C LEU A 587 -7.42 -12.27 -1.26
N LYS A 588 -7.57 -11.69 -0.06
CA LYS A 588 -8.61 -10.69 0.23
C LYS A 588 -8.29 -9.36 -0.44
N GLU A 589 -7.05 -8.90 -0.35
CA GLU A 589 -6.56 -7.69 -1.02
C GLU A 589 -6.80 -7.79 -2.53
N LEU A 590 -6.45 -8.92 -3.16
CA LEU A 590 -6.75 -9.19 -4.57
C LEU A 590 -8.24 -9.21 -4.89
N TYR A 591 -9.11 -9.76 -4.02
CA TYR A 591 -10.56 -9.67 -4.23
C TYR A 591 -11.07 -8.23 -4.13
N GLU A 592 -10.61 -7.46 -3.13
CA GLU A 592 -10.97 -6.04 -2.97
C GLU A 592 -10.47 -5.20 -4.15
N GLU A 593 -9.25 -5.45 -4.65
CA GLU A 593 -8.72 -4.87 -5.89
C GLU A 593 -9.55 -5.29 -7.12
N CYS A 594 -9.94 -6.56 -7.27
CA CYS A 594 -10.82 -6.98 -8.36
C CYS A 594 -12.19 -6.29 -8.33
N TYR A 595 -12.80 -6.09 -7.15
CA TYR A 595 -14.02 -5.29 -7.00
C TYR A 595 -13.78 -3.80 -7.30
N HIS A 596 -12.62 -3.25 -6.93
CA HIS A 596 -12.27 -1.87 -7.25
C HIS A 596 -12.03 -1.67 -8.76
N VAL A 597 -11.29 -2.56 -9.41
CA VAL A 597 -11.08 -2.56 -10.87
C VAL A 597 -12.40 -2.79 -11.61
N GLY A 598 -13.27 -3.68 -11.12
CA GLY A 598 -14.60 -3.88 -11.70
C GLY A 598 -15.49 -2.63 -11.64
N SER A 599 -15.46 -1.90 -10.52
CA SER A 599 -16.21 -0.64 -10.38
C SER A 599 -15.58 0.52 -11.18
N ILE A 600 -14.25 0.63 -11.23
CA ILE A 600 -13.54 1.53 -12.15
C ILE A 600 -13.91 1.22 -13.60
N PHE A 601 -13.91 -0.05 -14.01
CA PHE A 601 -14.28 -0.46 -15.36
C PHE A 601 -15.74 -0.11 -15.69
N ALA A 602 -16.69 -0.35 -14.78
CA ALA A 602 -18.08 0.03 -14.98
C ALA A 602 -18.26 1.56 -15.16
N ILE A 603 -17.61 2.37 -14.31
CA ILE A 603 -17.61 3.83 -14.41
C ILE A 603 -16.94 4.30 -15.71
N THR A 604 -15.84 3.66 -16.09
CA THR A 604 -15.06 4.00 -17.29
C THR A 604 -15.84 3.66 -18.54
N LYS A 605 -16.43 2.46 -18.63
CA LYS A 605 -17.32 2.06 -19.72
C LYS A 605 -18.49 3.02 -19.88
N LYS A 606 -19.13 3.46 -18.78
CA LYS A 606 -20.19 4.48 -18.84
C LYS A 606 -19.68 5.81 -19.43
N LYS A 607 -18.52 6.30 -18.97
CA LYS A 607 -17.89 7.52 -19.52
C LYS A 607 -17.50 7.37 -20.99
N THR A 608 -17.02 6.21 -21.40
CA THR A 608 -16.73 5.92 -22.82
C THR A 608 -18.02 5.97 -23.65
N GLN A 609 -19.12 5.40 -23.16
CA GLN A 609 -20.43 5.48 -23.82
C GLN A 609 -20.91 6.93 -23.94
N GLU A 610 -20.84 7.72 -22.85
CA GLU A 610 -21.17 9.15 -22.84
C GLU A 610 -20.30 9.95 -23.83
N MET A 611 -19.02 9.61 -23.97
CA MET A 611 -18.11 10.22 -24.95
C MET A 611 -18.36 9.75 -26.38
N GLU A 612 -18.79 8.51 -26.61
CA GLU A 612 -19.23 8.00 -27.91
C GLU A 612 -20.48 8.73 -28.40
N ASP A 613 -21.47 8.95 -27.52
CA ASP A 613 -22.68 9.72 -27.81
C ASP A 613 -22.35 11.19 -28.16
N ILE A 614 -21.45 11.81 -27.38
CA ILE A 614 -20.94 13.16 -27.67
C ILE A 614 -20.18 13.18 -29.01
N MET A 615 -19.35 12.18 -29.31
CA MET A 615 -18.67 12.07 -30.60
C MET A 615 -19.65 11.87 -31.76
N ALA A 616 -20.73 11.11 -31.58
CA ALA A 616 -21.78 10.92 -32.60
C ALA A 616 -22.56 12.23 -32.84
N GLU A 617 -22.89 12.97 -31.78
CA GLU A 617 -23.50 14.30 -31.84
C GLU A 617 -22.59 15.33 -32.54
N VAL A 618 -21.31 15.34 -32.20
CA VAL A 618 -20.30 16.20 -32.83
C VAL A 618 -20.08 15.83 -34.30
N LYS A 619 -20.04 14.53 -34.64
CA LYS A 619 -19.99 14.06 -36.05
C LYS A 619 -21.22 14.51 -36.84
N ARG A 620 -22.43 14.40 -36.28
CA ARG A 620 -23.68 14.91 -36.92
C ARG A 620 -23.63 16.43 -37.14
N LYS A 621 -23.14 17.20 -36.16
CA LYS A 621 -22.93 18.66 -36.29
C LYS A 621 -21.88 19.03 -37.33
N PHE A 622 -20.76 18.32 -37.40
CA PHE A 622 -19.76 18.53 -38.45
C PHE A 622 -20.27 18.15 -39.83
N LYS A 623 -21.03 17.05 -39.97
CA LYS A 623 -21.67 16.65 -41.23
C LYS A 623 -22.59 17.75 -41.78
N GLY A 624 -23.43 18.34 -40.93
CA GLY A 624 -24.29 19.47 -41.29
C GLY A 624 -23.50 20.73 -41.71
N ARG A 625 -22.38 21.02 -41.05
CA ARG A 625 -21.46 22.12 -41.43
C ARG A 625 -20.74 21.85 -42.75
N GLU A 626 -20.30 20.61 -42.97
CA GLU A 626 -19.62 20.16 -44.19
C GLU A 626 -20.55 20.30 -45.40
N ASP A 627 -21.81 19.89 -45.29
CA ASP A 627 -22.78 20.00 -46.39
C ASP A 627 -23.23 21.45 -46.63
N PHE A 628 -23.29 22.29 -45.58
CA PHE A 628 -23.46 23.74 -45.71
C PHE A 628 -22.27 24.41 -46.41
N LEU A 629 -21.03 24.09 -46.04
CA LEU A 629 -19.82 24.59 -46.69
C LEU A 629 -19.74 24.13 -48.15
N LYS A 630 -20.06 22.86 -48.45
CA LYS A 630 -20.19 22.36 -49.82
C LYS A 630 -21.22 23.15 -50.64
N LYS A 631 -22.31 23.63 -50.02
CA LYS A 631 -23.29 24.50 -50.68
C LYS A 631 -22.72 25.89 -50.95
N LEU A 632 -22.00 26.50 -50.01
CA LEU A 632 -21.29 27.77 -50.21
C LEU A 632 -20.23 27.66 -51.31
N THR A 633 -19.31 26.68 -51.23
CA THR A 633 -18.25 26.50 -52.24
C THR A 633 -18.81 26.20 -53.63
N ARG A 634 -19.94 25.48 -53.76
CA ARG A 634 -20.63 25.31 -55.05
C ARG A 634 -21.15 26.64 -55.61
N ASN A 635 -21.71 27.51 -54.76
CA ASN A 635 -22.16 28.84 -55.17
C ASN A 635 -20.99 29.76 -55.53
N GLU A 636 -19.90 29.74 -54.76
CA GLU A 636 -18.68 30.52 -55.00
C GLU A 636 -17.96 30.07 -56.27
N VAL A 637 -17.87 28.76 -56.54
CA VAL A 637 -17.34 28.22 -57.80
C VAL A 637 -18.22 28.63 -58.98
N ALA A 638 -19.56 28.61 -58.86
CA ALA A 638 -20.45 29.09 -59.91
C ALA A 638 -20.25 30.60 -60.20
N ALA A 639 -20.08 31.42 -59.16
CA ALA A 639 -19.75 32.84 -59.29
C ALA A 639 -18.34 33.05 -59.89
N GLY A 640 -17.36 32.26 -59.46
CA GLY A 640 -15.99 32.27 -59.98
C GLY A 640 -15.92 31.93 -61.47
N VAL A 641 -16.67 30.92 -61.93
CA VAL A 641 -16.80 30.58 -63.35
C VAL A 641 -17.45 31.73 -64.14
N ALA A 642 -18.43 32.43 -63.57
CA ALA A 642 -19.03 33.61 -64.21
C ALA A 642 -18.04 34.80 -64.30
N ILE A 643 -17.20 34.99 -63.27
CA ILE A 643 -16.12 36.00 -63.27
C ILE A 643 -15.02 35.62 -64.27
N GLN A 644 -14.60 34.36 -64.32
CA GLN A 644 -13.57 33.88 -65.24
C GLN A 644 -13.98 34.06 -66.71
N LYS A 645 -15.26 33.80 -67.04
CA LYS A 645 -15.80 34.11 -68.38
C LYS A 645 -15.74 35.61 -68.72
N ARG A 646 -15.94 36.50 -67.74
CA ARG A 646 -15.77 37.96 -67.94
C ARG A 646 -14.29 38.35 -68.08
N LEU A 647 -13.40 37.75 -67.29
CA LEU A 647 -11.96 38.02 -67.35
C LEU A 647 -11.35 37.61 -68.70
N LEU A 648 -11.71 36.44 -69.23
CA LEU A 648 -11.27 36.01 -70.57
C LEU A 648 -11.68 37.01 -71.66
N SER A 649 -12.93 37.49 -71.62
CA SER A 649 -13.39 38.54 -72.56
C SER A 649 -12.65 39.88 -72.38
N ILE A 650 -12.24 40.23 -71.16
CA ILE A 650 -11.40 41.42 -70.91
C ILE A 650 -9.96 41.20 -71.42
N GLU A 651 -9.40 40.01 -71.27
CA GLU A 651 -8.07 39.65 -71.75
C GLU A 651 -7.99 39.64 -73.29
N GLU A 652 -9.00 39.09 -73.97
CA GLU A 652 -9.16 39.19 -75.42
C GLU A 652 -9.17 40.66 -75.89
N ASN A 653 -9.96 41.51 -75.23
CA ASN A 653 -9.99 42.95 -75.52
C ASN A 653 -8.62 43.61 -75.31
N GLN A 654 -7.96 43.40 -74.16
CA GLN A 654 -6.62 43.92 -73.88
C GLN A 654 -5.57 43.43 -74.89
N PHE A 655 -5.69 42.20 -75.39
CA PHE A 655 -4.78 41.67 -76.41
C PHE A 655 -4.93 42.43 -77.74
N THR A 656 -6.14 42.86 -78.11
CA THR A 656 -6.32 43.75 -79.28
C THR A 656 -5.70 45.13 -79.06
N GLU A 657 -5.75 45.67 -77.84
CA GLU A 657 -5.15 46.97 -77.51
C GLU A 657 -3.62 46.91 -77.48
N ARG A 658 -3.04 45.85 -76.89
CA ARG A 658 -1.58 45.63 -76.90
C ARG A 658 -1.04 45.54 -78.33
N LYS A 659 -1.74 44.87 -79.26
CA LYS A 659 -1.37 44.85 -80.69
C LYS A 659 -1.35 46.26 -81.30
N LYS A 660 -2.38 47.09 -81.03
CA LYS A 660 -2.43 48.50 -81.46
C LYS A 660 -1.28 49.34 -80.86
N PHE A 661 -0.91 49.10 -79.60
CA PHE A 661 0.15 49.84 -78.93
C PHE A 661 1.56 49.45 -79.42
N VAL A 662 1.84 48.15 -79.61
CA VAL A 662 3.13 47.68 -80.15
C VAL A 662 3.38 48.25 -81.54
N HIS A 663 2.36 48.29 -82.40
CA HIS A 663 2.46 48.91 -83.73
C HIS A 663 2.83 50.40 -83.65
N LYS A 664 2.23 51.17 -82.72
CA LYS A 664 2.64 52.56 -82.45
C LYS A 664 4.08 52.67 -81.92
N LYS A 665 4.53 51.75 -81.05
CA LYS A 665 5.91 51.79 -80.53
C LYS A 665 6.94 51.62 -81.66
N ILE A 666 6.71 50.69 -82.59
CA ILE A 666 7.62 50.46 -83.73
C ILE A 666 7.77 51.74 -84.58
N LEU A 667 6.66 52.43 -84.87
CA LEU A 667 6.68 53.72 -85.58
C LEU A 667 7.51 54.79 -84.83
N PHE A 668 7.42 54.87 -83.50
CA PHE A 668 8.21 55.83 -82.72
C PHE A 668 9.70 55.47 -82.58
N SER A 669 10.08 54.18 -82.64
CA SER A 669 11.49 53.78 -82.62
C SER A 669 12.21 54.18 -83.91
N ILE A 670 11.59 53.99 -85.07
CA ILE A 670 12.15 54.38 -86.38
C ILE A 670 12.43 55.90 -86.42
N ALA A 671 11.47 56.70 -85.96
CA ALA A 671 11.61 58.16 -85.89
C ALA A 671 12.62 58.66 -84.82
N LEU A 672 13.12 57.78 -83.95
CA LEU A 672 14.20 58.09 -82.99
C LEU A 672 15.58 57.79 -83.59
N GLU A 673 15.72 56.65 -84.27
CA GLU A 673 16.96 56.25 -84.97
C GLU A 673 17.34 57.27 -86.06
N GLU A 674 16.36 57.89 -86.74
CA GLU A 674 16.58 59.00 -87.68
C GLU A 674 17.14 60.29 -87.03
N ILE A 675 16.99 60.48 -85.72
CA ILE A 675 17.39 61.70 -84.99
C ILE A 675 18.75 61.53 -84.28
N GLU A 676 19.13 60.33 -83.87
CA GLU A 676 20.42 60.09 -83.19
C GLU A 676 21.64 60.36 -84.11
N SER A 677 21.55 60.05 -85.40
CA SER A 677 22.67 60.19 -86.34
C SER A 677 23.25 61.63 -86.43
N PRO A 678 22.46 62.70 -86.68
CA PRO A 678 22.99 64.07 -86.70
C PRO A 678 23.41 64.59 -85.31
N LEU A 679 22.93 63.98 -84.21
CA LEU A 679 23.33 64.39 -82.86
C LEU A 679 24.79 64.02 -82.57
N MET A 680 25.25 62.87 -83.07
CA MET A 680 26.63 62.40 -82.94
C MET A 680 27.65 63.34 -83.61
N GLU A 681 27.35 63.87 -84.80
CA GLU A 681 28.24 64.79 -85.52
C GLU A 681 28.44 66.11 -84.73
N ILE A 682 27.38 66.63 -84.11
CA ILE A 682 27.42 67.81 -83.25
C ILE A 682 28.30 67.56 -82.00
N GLU A 683 28.26 66.35 -81.43
CA GLU A 683 29.05 66.01 -80.26
C GLU A 683 30.56 65.89 -80.58
N GLU A 684 30.93 65.40 -81.76
CA GLU A 684 32.33 65.40 -82.23
C GLU A 684 32.89 66.82 -82.44
N ASP A 685 32.12 67.73 -83.05
CA ASP A 685 32.57 69.12 -83.23
C ASP A 685 32.73 69.85 -81.89
N ALA A 686 31.88 69.53 -80.89
CA ALA A 686 32.06 70.01 -79.52
C ALA A 686 33.34 69.47 -78.86
N VAL A 687 33.89 68.31 -79.26
CA VAL A 687 35.23 67.85 -78.82
C VAL A 687 36.33 68.71 -79.45
N LYS A 688 36.26 68.99 -80.76
CA LYS A 688 37.28 69.78 -81.49
C LYS A 688 37.45 71.18 -80.89
N ILE A 689 36.34 71.84 -80.54
CA ILE A 689 36.33 73.17 -79.89
C ILE A 689 37.03 73.16 -78.51
N ARG A 690 36.89 72.06 -77.75
CA ARG A 690 37.52 71.93 -76.41
C ARG A 690 39.05 71.84 -76.47
N VAL A 691 39.63 71.28 -77.54
CA VAL A 691 41.09 71.20 -77.73
C VAL A 691 41.68 72.59 -77.99
N ILE A 692 41.07 73.37 -78.89
CA ILE A 692 41.49 74.75 -79.22
C ILE A 692 41.48 75.64 -77.97
N HIS A 693 40.47 75.48 -77.09
CA HIS A 693 40.41 76.19 -75.81
C HIS A 693 41.54 75.84 -74.84
N GLY A 694 42.12 74.63 -74.92
CA GLY A 694 43.30 74.25 -74.15
C GLY A 694 44.56 74.98 -74.63
N GLU A 695 44.80 75.00 -75.95
CA GLU A 695 45.94 75.69 -76.57
C GLU A 695 45.92 77.21 -76.28
N HIS A 696 44.72 77.81 -76.24
CA HIS A 696 44.52 79.19 -75.83
C HIS A 696 44.87 79.46 -74.35
N TYR A 697 44.71 78.48 -73.46
CA TYR A 697 45.00 78.62 -72.02
C TYR A 697 46.51 78.68 -71.75
N ASP A 698 47.29 77.82 -72.39
CA ASP A 698 48.75 77.81 -72.23
C ASP A 698 49.41 79.07 -72.82
N MET A 699 48.89 79.56 -73.95
CA MET A 699 49.32 80.84 -74.52
C MET A 699 49.06 82.03 -73.58
N LEU A 700 47.98 81.99 -72.80
CA LEU A 700 47.65 83.01 -71.80
C LEU A 700 48.62 83.00 -70.60
N ASN A 701 49.12 81.82 -70.20
CA ASN A 701 50.08 81.71 -69.10
C ASN A 701 51.45 82.30 -69.44
N ASP A 702 51.95 82.14 -70.67
CA ASP A 702 53.22 82.79 -71.08
C ASP A 702 53.09 84.33 -71.10
N ILE A 703 51.91 84.87 -71.40
CA ILE A 703 51.62 86.31 -71.28
C ILE A 703 51.69 86.78 -69.81
N ILE A 704 51.32 85.94 -68.84
CA ILE A 704 51.37 86.26 -67.40
C ILE A 704 52.83 86.33 -66.90
N ASP A 705 53.75 85.49 -67.37
CA ASP A 705 55.16 85.61 -66.98
C ASP A 705 55.91 86.73 -67.73
N ARG A 706 55.49 87.07 -68.95
CA ARG A 706 55.90 88.33 -69.62
C ARG A 706 55.50 89.57 -68.80
N LYS A 707 54.33 89.55 -68.13
CA LYS A 707 53.82 90.65 -67.27
C LYS A 707 54.77 90.99 -66.10
N LYS A 708 55.45 90.01 -65.49
CA LYS A 708 56.39 90.25 -64.38
C LYS A 708 57.65 91.03 -64.79
N LYS A 709 58.18 90.78 -66.00
CA LYS A 709 59.47 91.35 -66.46
C LYS A 709 59.36 92.80 -66.99
N VAL A 710 58.16 93.34 -67.20
CA VAL A 710 57.98 94.72 -67.68
C VAL A 710 58.08 95.76 -66.57
N ARG A 711 57.63 95.48 -65.33
CA ARG A 711 57.54 96.51 -64.27
C ARG A 711 58.90 97.08 -63.84
N VAL A 712 59.98 96.31 -63.94
CA VAL A 712 61.36 96.73 -63.59
C VAL A 712 62.06 97.51 -64.73
N LYS A 713 61.43 97.67 -65.92
CA LYS A 713 61.99 98.53 -66.98
C LYS A 713 62.00 100.03 -66.61
N VAL A 714 61.24 100.48 -65.60
CA VAL A 714 61.09 101.89 -65.23
C VAL A 714 62.22 102.40 -64.31
N GLU A 715 62.82 101.55 -63.48
CA GLU A 715 63.94 101.92 -62.60
C GLU A 715 65.21 102.32 -63.38
N LYS A 716 65.25 102.00 -64.69
CA LYS A 716 66.25 102.49 -65.63
C LYS A 716 66.28 104.02 -65.79
N THR A 717 65.29 104.72 -65.24
CA THR A 717 65.27 106.20 -65.15
C THR A 717 66.26 106.75 -64.10
N ARG A 718 66.88 105.91 -63.26
CA ARG A 718 68.05 106.32 -62.42
C ARG A 718 69.36 106.48 -63.22
N LYS A 719 69.34 106.46 -64.56
CA LYS A 719 70.46 106.94 -65.40
C LYS A 719 70.65 108.46 -65.27
N LYS A 720 71.29 108.95 -64.19
CA LYS A 720 71.86 110.34 -64.11
C LYS A 720 72.88 110.65 -62.99
N LEU A 721 73.51 109.65 -62.37
CA LEU A 721 74.74 109.76 -61.54
C LEU A 721 75.40 108.36 -61.54
N HIS A 722 76.40 107.99 -62.33
CA HIS A 722 77.55 108.65 -62.98
C HIS A 722 78.81 108.75 -62.09
N LYS A 723 79.85 107.96 -62.45
CA LYS A 723 81.25 107.95 -61.94
C LYS A 723 81.47 107.73 -60.43
N LYS A 724 81.76 106.47 -60.04
CA LYS A 724 82.98 105.99 -59.32
C LYS A 724 82.81 104.48 -58.98
N GLU A 725 83.76 103.59 -59.31
CA GLU A 725 84.98 103.21 -58.54
C GLU A 725 84.67 102.00 -57.63
N LYS A 726 85.32 100.83 -57.68
CA LYS A 726 86.69 100.41 -58.08
C LYS A 726 87.81 100.74 -57.06
N ILE A 727 87.45 100.70 -55.78
CA ILE A 727 88.26 100.58 -54.53
C ILE A 727 87.20 100.21 -53.45
N SER A 728 87.36 99.33 -52.46
CA SER A 728 88.42 98.38 -52.02
C SER A 728 87.88 96.94 -52.16
N ARG A 729 88.59 95.80 -52.15
CA ARG A 729 90.01 95.40 -51.98
C ARG A 729 90.75 95.71 -50.66
N VAL A 730 90.94 94.65 -49.86
CA VAL A 730 91.96 94.46 -48.82
C VAL A 730 91.76 95.24 -47.49
N ALA A 731 91.16 94.54 -46.53
CA ALA A 731 91.39 94.66 -45.08
C ALA A 731 90.88 93.37 -44.40
N LEU A 732 91.47 92.96 -43.26
CA LEU A 732 91.21 91.72 -42.48
C LEU A 732 91.98 90.44 -42.92
N SER A 733 93.30 90.44 -42.74
CA SER A 733 94.16 89.24 -42.82
C SER A 733 95.02 89.00 -41.56
N GLU A 734 94.59 89.48 -40.40
CA GLU A 734 95.28 89.34 -39.10
C GLU A 734 94.26 89.16 -37.96
N THR A 735 94.20 87.95 -37.36
CA THR A 735 93.55 87.65 -36.06
C THR A 735 93.72 86.18 -35.60
N VAL A 736 94.67 85.43 -36.19
CA VAL A 736 94.68 83.95 -36.14
C VAL A 736 94.99 83.39 -34.75
N ASP A 737 95.95 83.95 -34.02
CA ASP A 737 96.61 83.26 -32.90
C ASP A 737 95.76 83.07 -31.64
N LYS A 738 94.64 83.81 -31.51
CA LYS A 738 93.76 83.71 -30.33
C LYS A 738 92.84 82.47 -30.33
N ARG A 739 92.78 81.68 -31.41
CA ARG A 739 91.93 80.48 -31.49
C ARG A 739 92.52 79.21 -30.88
N SER A 740 93.85 79.08 -30.80
CA SER A 740 94.51 77.81 -30.43
C SER A 740 94.26 77.39 -28.97
N THR A 741 94.29 78.33 -28.03
CA THR A 741 94.19 78.06 -26.59
C THR A 741 92.80 77.55 -26.16
N VAL A 742 91.74 78.13 -26.74
CA VAL A 742 90.34 77.76 -26.43
C VAL A 742 90.03 76.31 -26.85
N PHE A 743 90.57 75.88 -27.99
CA PHE A 743 90.32 74.54 -28.53
C PHE A 743 90.85 73.42 -27.61
N LYS A 744 92.00 73.64 -26.95
CA LYS A 744 92.58 72.65 -26.01
C LYS A 744 91.76 72.47 -24.72
N GLN A 745 91.09 73.51 -24.25
CA GLN A 745 90.18 73.41 -23.09
C GLN A 745 88.87 72.69 -23.45
N TYR A 746 88.35 72.93 -24.66
CA TYR A 746 87.13 72.30 -25.17
C TYR A 746 87.22 70.77 -25.20
N GLU A 747 88.29 70.21 -25.79
CA GLU A 747 88.50 68.75 -25.85
C GLU A 747 88.67 68.12 -24.45
N GLY A 748 89.32 68.83 -23.51
CA GLY A 748 89.46 68.39 -22.11
C GLY A 748 88.15 68.37 -21.30
N THR A 749 87.12 69.07 -21.78
CA THR A 749 85.76 69.04 -21.20
C THR A 749 84.94 67.93 -21.85
N LYS A 750 85.03 67.83 -23.19
CA LYS A 750 84.35 66.83 -24.03
C LYS A 750 84.63 65.39 -23.60
N THR A 751 85.88 65.04 -23.27
CA THR A 751 86.23 63.69 -22.76
C THR A 751 85.56 63.36 -21.43
N LYS A 752 85.40 64.33 -20.52
CA LYS A 752 84.67 64.14 -19.26
C LYS A 752 83.17 63.95 -19.49
N THR A 753 82.59 64.67 -20.45
CA THR A 753 81.18 64.50 -20.84
C THR A 753 80.90 63.10 -21.39
N VAL A 754 81.81 62.51 -22.17
CA VAL A 754 81.69 61.12 -22.65
C VAL A 754 81.63 60.14 -21.48
N HIS A 755 82.57 60.23 -20.54
CA HIS A 755 82.60 59.32 -19.38
C HIS A 755 81.34 59.41 -18.50
N TYR A 756 80.80 60.62 -18.28
CA TYR A 756 79.54 60.76 -17.56
C TYR A 756 78.34 60.20 -18.34
N ASN A 757 78.30 60.36 -19.68
CA ASN A 757 77.25 59.75 -20.50
C ASN A 757 77.28 58.21 -20.45
N GLU A 758 78.47 57.60 -20.49
CA GLU A 758 78.62 56.14 -20.36
C GLU A 758 78.07 55.65 -19.00
N LYS A 759 78.39 56.36 -17.91
CA LYS A 759 77.88 56.03 -16.57
C LYS A 759 76.36 56.25 -16.44
N ILE A 760 75.81 57.27 -17.09
CA ILE A 760 74.35 57.49 -17.18
C ILE A 760 73.69 56.33 -17.92
N ILE A 761 74.20 55.93 -19.09
CA ILE A 761 73.67 54.81 -19.88
C ILE A 761 73.62 53.51 -19.07
N GLN A 762 74.65 53.24 -18.26
CA GLN A 762 74.68 52.07 -17.40
C GLN A 762 73.63 52.14 -16.27
N MET A 763 73.52 53.24 -15.53
CA MET A 763 72.48 53.39 -14.49
C MET A 763 71.06 53.33 -15.09
N THR A 764 70.86 53.86 -16.32
CA THR A 764 69.60 53.74 -17.06
C THR A 764 69.34 52.31 -17.56
N LYS A 765 70.32 51.40 -17.59
CA LYS A 765 70.09 49.96 -17.80
C LYS A 765 69.64 49.29 -16.50
N GLU A 766 70.35 49.53 -15.41
CA GLU A 766 70.06 48.97 -14.08
C GLU A 766 68.66 49.37 -13.58
N LEU A 767 68.24 50.62 -13.80
CA LEU A 767 66.87 51.07 -13.48
C LEU A 767 65.78 50.30 -14.25
N ARG A 768 65.98 50.03 -15.55
CA ARG A 768 65.00 49.27 -16.36
C ARG A 768 64.91 47.82 -15.93
N GLU A 769 66.02 47.22 -15.50
CA GLU A 769 66.02 45.85 -14.96
C GLU A 769 65.25 45.76 -13.62
N ILE A 770 65.27 46.83 -12.81
CA ILE A 770 64.45 46.96 -11.59
C ILE A 770 62.97 47.21 -11.95
N GLU A 771 62.68 48.10 -12.89
CA GLU A 771 61.31 48.36 -13.38
C GLU A 771 60.66 47.09 -13.95
N GLU A 772 61.41 46.27 -14.70
CA GLU A 772 60.94 44.97 -15.20
C GLU A 772 60.70 43.92 -14.11
N GLN A 773 61.37 44.01 -12.95
CA GLN A 773 61.07 43.14 -11.81
C GLN A 773 59.87 43.63 -11.00
N ASN A 774 59.75 44.93 -10.76
CA ASN A 774 58.57 45.52 -10.13
C ASN A 774 57.31 45.19 -10.95
N ALA A 775 57.37 45.36 -12.27
CA ALA A 775 56.30 44.99 -13.19
C ALA A 775 56.02 43.47 -13.26
N LYS A 776 56.84 42.59 -12.67
CA LYS A 776 56.52 41.16 -12.46
C LYS A 776 55.82 40.97 -11.11
N PHE A 777 56.36 41.54 -10.03
CA PHE A 777 55.74 41.48 -8.70
C PHE A 777 54.34 42.09 -8.67
N ASP A 778 54.07 43.19 -9.37
CA ASP A 778 52.72 43.75 -9.50
C ASP A 778 51.72 42.79 -10.16
N ARG A 779 52.18 42.01 -11.15
CA ARG A 779 51.36 40.96 -11.81
C ARG A 779 51.10 39.77 -10.89
N GLU A 780 52.08 39.37 -10.09
CA GLU A 780 51.92 38.31 -9.08
C GLU A 780 51.00 38.73 -7.93
N LEU A 781 51.14 39.97 -7.43
CA LEU A 781 50.27 40.54 -6.40
C LEU A 781 48.82 40.68 -6.88
N GLU A 782 48.59 41.08 -8.12
CA GLU A 782 47.25 41.17 -8.70
C GLU A 782 46.61 39.79 -8.95
N LEU A 783 47.41 38.76 -9.26
CA LEU A 783 46.95 37.37 -9.33
C LEU A 783 46.57 36.83 -7.94
N LEU A 784 47.42 37.06 -6.93
CA LEU A 784 47.16 36.70 -5.53
C LEU A 784 45.92 37.41 -4.97
N ARG A 785 45.70 38.68 -5.32
CA ARG A 785 44.48 39.42 -4.95
C ARG A 785 43.22 38.77 -5.54
N LYS A 786 43.23 38.37 -6.80
CA LYS A 786 42.10 37.67 -7.44
C LYS A 786 41.82 36.34 -6.74
N GLN A 787 42.83 35.50 -6.56
CA GLN A 787 42.71 34.24 -5.82
C GLN A 787 42.13 34.44 -4.40
N PHE A 788 42.53 35.52 -3.70
CA PHE A 788 41.97 35.85 -2.39
C PHE A 788 40.49 36.27 -2.45
N TYR A 789 40.08 37.05 -3.47
CA TYR A 789 38.67 37.37 -3.69
C TYR A 789 37.84 36.13 -4.06
N ASP A 790 38.36 35.25 -4.92
CA ASP A 790 37.68 34.02 -5.34
C ASP A 790 37.44 33.09 -4.13
N VAL A 791 38.49 32.79 -3.35
CA VAL A 791 38.40 31.97 -2.12
C VAL A 791 37.48 32.63 -1.07
N ARG A 792 37.45 33.97 -1.00
CA ARG A 792 36.51 34.68 -0.12
C ARG A 792 35.06 34.52 -0.57
N LEU A 793 34.78 34.63 -1.86
CA LEU A 793 33.44 34.43 -2.43
C LEU A 793 32.99 32.98 -2.27
N GLU A 794 33.87 32.00 -2.50
CA GLU A 794 33.60 30.59 -2.22
C GLU A 794 33.22 30.38 -0.74
N LYS A 795 33.96 30.99 0.20
CA LYS A 795 33.63 30.92 1.64
C LYS A 795 32.27 31.54 1.96
N GLU A 796 31.94 32.70 1.40
CA GLU A 796 30.65 33.38 1.64
C GLU A 796 29.48 32.57 1.03
N CYS A 797 29.68 31.93 -0.13
CA CYS A 797 28.75 30.95 -0.72
C CYS A 797 28.58 29.68 0.14
N ILE A 798 29.68 29.10 0.64
CA ILE A 798 29.63 27.91 1.51
C ILE A 798 28.91 28.22 2.82
N GLN A 799 29.14 29.40 3.42
CA GLN A 799 28.46 29.83 4.64
C GLN A 799 26.95 29.98 4.43
N THR A 800 26.53 30.66 3.36
CA THR A 800 25.09 30.83 3.06
C THR A 800 24.38 29.52 2.74
N VAL A 801 25.05 28.56 2.09
CA VAL A 801 24.55 27.18 1.90
C VAL A 801 24.44 26.44 3.25
N TYR A 802 25.45 26.55 4.12
CA TYR A 802 25.41 25.94 5.46
C TYR A 802 24.26 26.49 6.32
N ASP A 803 24.06 27.81 6.33
CA ASP A 803 23.01 28.47 7.09
C ASP A 803 21.61 28.07 6.59
N HIS A 804 21.43 27.97 5.27
CA HIS A 804 20.20 27.44 4.67
C HIS A 804 19.93 25.98 5.06
N LEU A 805 20.95 25.11 5.00
CA LEU A 805 20.84 23.71 5.42
C LEU A 805 20.54 23.58 6.92
N ALA A 806 21.09 24.46 7.76
CA ALA A 806 20.78 24.52 9.19
C ALA A 806 19.33 24.93 9.45
N GLU A 807 18.79 25.87 8.68
CA GLU A 807 17.40 26.32 8.74
C GLU A 807 16.42 25.23 8.26
N GLU A 808 16.69 24.58 7.12
CA GLU A 808 15.86 23.47 6.61
C GLU A 808 15.89 22.24 7.51
N ARG A 809 17.04 21.94 8.14
CA ARG A 809 17.12 20.93 9.20
C ARG A 809 16.21 21.29 10.38
N SER A 810 16.17 22.56 10.79
CA SER A 810 15.28 23.04 11.85
C SER A 810 13.80 22.88 11.47
N LYS A 811 13.42 23.34 10.27
CA LYS A 811 12.06 23.17 9.70
C LYS A 811 11.64 21.69 9.62
N CYS A 812 12.58 20.79 9.30
CA CYS A 812 12.32 19.35 9.25
C CYS A 812 12.08 18.75 10.65
N TYR A 813 12.86 19.13 11.67
CA TYR A 813 12.57 18.72 13.06
C TYR A 813 11.20 19.23 13.52
N ASP A 814 10.87 20.48 13.20
CA ASP A 814 9.59 21.10 13.54
C ASP A 814 8.41 20.38 12.86
N ARG A 815 8.57 19.96 11.60
CA ARG A 815 7.59 19.15 10.88
C ARG A 815 7.41 17.77 11.52
N LEU A 816 8.51 17.05 11.77
CA LEU A 816 8.50 15.72 12.40
C LEU A 816 7.88 15.75 13.80
N TYR A 817 8.13 16.80 14.58
CA TYR A 817 7.53 16.98 15.90
C TYR A 817 6.01 17.18 15.83
N ARG A 818 5.54 18.04 14.91
CA ARG A 818 4.10 18.27 14.67
C ARG A 818 3.40 17.01 14.14
N GLU A 819 4.01 16.31 13.20
CA GLU A 819 3.52 15.02 12.67
C GLU A 819 3.48 13.95 13.76
N GLY A 820 4.51 13.85 14.61
CA GLY A 820 4.56 12.95 15.76
C GLY A 820 3.58 13.28 16.89
N GLN A 821 3.11 14.52 17.00
CA GLN A 821 1.97 14.88 17.87
C GLN A 821 0.63 14.50 17.23
N MET A 822 0.45 14.76 15.93
CA MET A 822 -0.80 14.42 15.23
C MET A 822 -1.00 12.90 15.13
N PHE A 823 0.07 12.14 14.88
CA PHE A 823 0.05 10.67 14.89
C PHE A 823 -0.41 10.13 16.25
N ARG A 824 0.13 10.66 17.36
CA ARG A 824 -0.32 10.30 18.72
C ARG A 824 -1.81 10.57 18.92
N LYS A 825 -2.28 11.79 18.60
CA LYS A 825 -3.72 12.13 18.66
C LYS A 825 -4.60 11.16 17.85
N PHE A 826 -4.16 10.73 16.65
CA PHE A 826 -4.88 9.75 15.86
C PHE A 826 -4.84 8.33 16.44
N VAL A 827 -3.75 7.92 17.09
CA VAL A 827 -3.68 6.65 17.85
C VAL A 827 -4.64 6.71 19.04
N ASP A 828 -4.62 7.80 19.82
CA ASP A 828 -5.51 7.99 20.99
C ASP A 828 -6.99 8.02 20.57
N MET A 829 -7.30 8.57 19.39
CA MET A 829 -8.64 8.50 18.79
C MET A 829 -8.99 7.06 18.40
N ARG A 830 -8.12 6.36 17.67
CA ARG A 830 -8.36 4.97 17.24
C ARG A 830 -8.56 4.02 18.42
N GLN A 831 -7.77 4.15 19.48
CA GLN A 831 -7.90 3.36 20.71
C GLN A 831 -9.24 3.63 21.42
N ARG A 832 -9.66 4.90 21.56
CA ARG A 832 -10.97 5.25 22.14
C ARG A 832 -12.14 4.75 21.29
N THR A 833 -12.06 4.87 19.96
CA THR A 833 -13.06 4.30 19.05
C THR A 833 -13.13 2.79 19.18
N LEU A 834 -11.99 2.08 19.18
CA LEU A 834 -11.92 0.64 19.35
C LEU A 834 -12.55 0.19 20.68
N ALA A 835 -12.17 0.81 21.80
CA ALA A 835 -12.78 0.53 23.11
C ALA A 835 -14.30 0.76 23.12
N SER A 836 -14.78 1.81 22.44
CA SER A 836 -16.23 2.07 22.30
C SER A 836 -16.96 1.04 21.43
N LEU A 837 -16.27 0.45 20.45
CA LEU A 837 -16.81 -0.59 19.57
C LEU A 837 -16.83 -1.95 20.26
N CYS A 838 -15.75 -2.32 20.97
CA CYS A 838 -15.70 -3.52 21.81
C CYS A 838 -16.81 -3.50 22.85
N LYS A 839 -16.98 -2.39 23.60
CA LYS A 839 -18.09 -2.28 24.56
C LYS A 839 -19.47 -2.47 23.89
N LYS A 840 -19.70 -1.83 22.73
CA LYS A 840 -20.96 -2.00 21.97
C LYS A 840 -21.16 -3.45 21.51
N GLN A 841 -20.09 -4.14 21.12
CA GLN A 841 -20.12 -5.55 20.75
C GLN A 841 -20.46 -6.42 21.96
N ASP A 842 -19.84 -6.21 23.11
CA ASP A 842 -20.14 -6.94 24.35
C ASP A 842 -21.59 -6.72 24.81
N ASP A 843 -22.09 -5.49 24.70
CA ASP A 843 -23.46 -5.14 25.08
C ASP A 843 -24.49 -5.74 24.08
N LEU A 844 -24.19 -5.78 22.78
CA LEU A 844 -25.00 -6.48 21.77
C LEU A 844 -24.96 -8.01 21.93
N LEU A 845 -23.83 -8.59 22.33
CA LEU A 845 -23.71 -10.03 22.60
C LEU A 845 -24.54 -10.45 23.83
N LYS A 846 -24.57 -9.62 24.89
CA LYS A 846 -25.45 -9.83 26.05
C LYS A 846 -26.93 -9.76 25.66
N GLU A 847 -27.32 -8.78 24.83
CA GLU A 847 -28.70 -8.65 24.35
C GLU A 847 -29.09 -9.85 23.47
N ASN A 848 -28.23 -10.26 22.53
CA ASN A 848 -28.45 -11.45 21.71
C ASN A 848 -28.60 -12.72 22.56
N TYR A 849 -27.78 -12.88 23.61
CA TYR A 849 -27.88 -13.99 24.56
C TYR A 849 -29.20 -13.96 25.35
N ARG A 850 -29.67 -12.79 25.81
CA ARG A 850 -30.99 -12.67 26.47
C ARG A 850 -32.13 -13.03 25.53
N LEU A 851 -32.10 -12.54 24.30
CA LEU A 851 -33.10 -12.85 23.26
C LEU A 851 -33.09 -14.34 22.88
N ALA A 852 -31.92 -14.98 22.86
CA ALA A 852 -31.81 -16.43 22.64
C ALA A 852 -32.46 -17.24 23.78
N GLN A 853 -32.27 -16.83 25.04
CA GLN A 853 -32.95 -17.43 26.19
C GLN A 853 -34.48 -17.20 26.17
N GLU A 854 -34.93 -16.00 25.78
CA GLU A 854 -36.36 -15.67 25.62
C GLU A 854 -37.00 -16.50 24.50
N TYR A 855 -36.32 -16.65 23.37
CA TYR A 855 -36.74 -17.52 22.28
C TYR A 855 -36.82 -18.99 22.72
N GLN A 856 -35.78 -19.51 23.40
CA GLN A 856 -35.78 -20.88 23.90
C GLN A 856 -36.94 -21.16 24.85
N LYS A 857 -37.22 -20.27 25.81
CA LYS A 857 -38.37 -20.38 26.71
C LYS A 857 -39.70 -20.38 25.95
N THR A 858 -39.84 -19.48 24.97
CA THR A 858 -41.04 -19.40 24.13
C THR A 858 -41.23 -20.68 23.30
N GLN A 859 -40.14 -21.26 22.80
CA GLN A 859 -40.16 -22.53 22.08
C GLN A 859 -40.54 -23.71 22.99
N THR A 860 -40.07 -23.74 24.24
CA THR A 860 -40.49 -24.73 25.24
C THR A 860 -41.98 -24.64 25.52
N ILE A 861 -42.50 -23.44 25.82
CA ILE A 861 -43.94 -23.22 26.06
C ILE A 861 -44.78 -23.64 24.84
N TYR A 862 -44.33 -23.32 23.61
CA TYR A 862 -45.01 -23.76 22.40
C TYR A 862 -45.05 -25.29 22.23
N ILE A 863 -43.99 -26.00 22.64
CA ILE A 863 -43.96 -27.47 22.62
C ILE A 863 -44.91 -28.03 23.69
N GLU A 864 -44.91 -27.47 24.90
CA GLU A 864 -45.80 -27.88 26.00
C GLU A 864 -47.28 -27.71 25.63
N GLU A 865 -47.67 -26.55 25.08
CA GLU A 865 -49.03 -26.29 24.59
C GLU A 865 -49.41 -27.19 23.41
N LYS A 866 -48.48 -27.42 22.48
CA LYS A 866 -48.68 -28.33 21.34
C LYS A 866 -48.92 -29.77 21.81
N ASP A 867 -48.12 -30.25 22.77
CA ASP A 867 -48.26 -31.59 23.31
C ASP A 867 -49.52 -31.71 24.18
N ALA A 868 -49.91 -30.67 24.92
CA ALA A 868 -51.21 -30.61 25.61
C ALA A 868 -52.39 -30.70 24.62
N PHE A 869 -52.32 -29.96 23.49
CA PHE A 869 -53.29 -30.02 22.40
C PHE A 869 -53.39 -31.43 21.79
N PHE A 870 -52.25 -32.08 21.46
CA PHE A 870 -52.27 -33.45 20.95
C PHE A 870 -52.82 -34.45 21.98
N ASN A 871 -52.49 -34.31 23.26
CA ASN A 871 -53.06 -35.13 24.32
C ASN A 871 -54.59 -34.97 24.46
N LEU A 872 -55.15 -33.78 24.19
CA LEU A 872 -56.59 -33.58 24.12
C LEU A 872 -57.20 -34.27 22.89
N PHE A 873 -56.59 -34.14 21.71
CA PHE A 873 -57.08 -34.80 20.48
C PHE A 873 -57.04 -36.34 20.57
N THR A 874 -55.96 -36.91 21.11
CA THR A 874 -55.83 -38.36 21.36
C THR A 874 -56.90 -38.88 22.34
N ARG A 875 -57.42 -38.04 23.25
CA ARG A 875 -58.55 -38.38 24.12
C ARG A 875 -59.92 -38.19 23.46
N GLN A 876 -60.05 -37.24 22.52
CA GLN A 876 -61.31 -36.99 21.82
C GLN A 876 -61.59 -37.98 20.69
N LEU A 877 -60.56 -38.49 19.99
CA LEU A 877 -60.75 -39.39 18.86
C LEU A 877 -61.53 -40.69 19.23
N PRO A 878 -61.18 -41.43 20.31
CA PRO A 878 -61.93 -42.63 20.70
C PRO A 878 -63.34 -42.33 21.20
N LEU A 879 -63.58 -41.12 21.74
CA LEU A 879 -64.93 -40.68 22.12
C LEU A 879 -65.78 -40.39 20.88
N TYR A 880 -65.20 -39.83 19.82
CA TYR A 880 -65.90 -39.63 18.55
C TYR A 880 -66.21 -40.96 17.85
N GLU A 881 -65.27 -41.90 17.85
CA GLU A 881 -65.46 -43.28 17.36
C GLU A 881 -66.59 -43.97 18.15
N SER A 882 -66.54 -43.96 19.49
CA SER A 882 -67.58 -44.52 20.34
C SER A 882 -68.98 -43.91 20.11
N VAL A 883 -69.05 -42.59 19.85
CA VAL A 883 -70.31 -41.90 19.50
C VAL A 883 -70.79 -42.29 18.09
N SER A 884 -69.87 -42.48 17.13
CA SER A 884 -70.17 -42.99 15.79
C SER A 884 -70.74 -44.40 15.86
N ASP A 885 -70.09 -45.30 16.59
CA ASP A 885 -70.51 -46.70 16.74
C ASP A 885 -71.86 -46.79 17.45
N LYS A 886 -72.08 -46.00 18.52
CA LYS A 886 -73.38 -45.89 19.19
C LYS A 886 -74.47 -45.38 18.24
N LYS A 887 -74.16 -44.43 17.36
CA LYS A 887 -75.10 -43.92 16.34
C LYS A 887 -75.42 -44.98 15.29
N GLN A 888 -74.42 -45.75 14.84
CA GLN A 888 -74.60 -46.88 13.92
C GLN A 888 -75.44 -47.99 14.56
N PHE A 889 -75.14 -48.38 15.80
CA PHE A 889 -75.89 -49.38 16.56
C PHE A 889 -77.35 -48.98 16.76
N CYS A 890 -77.62 -47.74 17.17
CA CYS A 890 -78.99 -47.20 17.26
C CYS A 890 -79.72 -47.23 15.90
N GLN A 891 -79.01 -47.03 14.78
CA GLN A 891 -79.62 -47.13 13.45
C GLN A 891 -79.87 -48.58 13.02
N LEU A 892 -78.97 -49.51 13.36
CA LEU A 892 -79.17 -50.95 13.17
C LEU A 892 -80.39 -51.45 13.97
N GLN A 893 -80.51 -51.04 15.24
CA GLN A 893 -81.65 -51.37 16.11
C GLN A 893 -82.98 -50.87 15.53
N ARG A 894 -83.02 -49.64 15.00
CA ARG A 894 -84.21 -49.10 14.30
C ARG A 894 -84.56 -49.87 13.04
N ASN A 895 -83.56 -50.28 12.25
CA ASN A 895 -83.78 -51.07 11.05
C ASN A 895 -84.32 -52.47 11.42
N LEU A 896 -83.70 -53.13 12.41
CA LEU A 896 -84.17 -54.41 12.95
C LEU A 896 -85.62 -54.31 13.45
N GLN A 897 -85.97 -53.28 14.22
CA GLN A 897 -87.34 -53.08 14.70
C GLN A 897 -88.36 -52.92 13.56
N LYS A 898 -87.98 -52.28 12.44
CA LYS A 898 -88.84 -52.18 11.24
C LYS A 898 -89.04 -53.54 10.56
N GLU A 899 -87.98 -54.34 10.42
CA GLU A 899 -88.10 -55.69 9.83
C GLU A 899 -88.90 -56.64 10.74
N TRP A 900 -88.76 -56.55 12.06
CA TRP A 900 -89.63 -57.27 13.00
C TRP A 900 -91.10 -56.83 12.90
N GLN A 901 -91.37 -55.52 12.74
CA GLN A 901 -92.74 -55.03 12.48
C GLN A 901 -93.33 -55.56 11.15
N LYS A 902 -92.52 -55.68 10.10
CA LYS A 902 -92.94 -56.34 8.84
C LYS A 902 -93.21 -57.83 9.05
N TYR A 903 -92.32 -58.53 9.76
CA TYR A 903 -92.45 -59.95 10.06
C TYR A 903 -93.73 -60.24 10.85
N PHE A 904 -94.03 -59.48 11.90
CA PHE A 904 -95.29 -59.63 12.64
C PHE A 904 -96.52 -59.33 11.79
N LYS A 905 -96.49 -58.33 10.90
CA LYS A 905 -97.58 -58.09 9.93
C LYS A 905 -97.77 -59.28 8.96
N LEU A 906 -96.68 -59.84 8.44
CA LEU A 906 -96.71 -61.03 7.59
C LEU A 906 -97.26 -62.25 8.35
N MET A 907 -96.88 -62.46 9.61
CA MET A 907 -97.41 -63.54 10.45
C MET A 907 -98.91 -63.38 10.76
N VAL A 908 -99.39 -62.15 10.96
CA VAL A 908 -100.83 -61.87 11.12
C VAL A 908 -101.61 -62.08 9.82
N LEU A 909 -101.07 -61.64 8.68
CA LEU A 909 -101.71 -61.89 7.38
C LEU A 909 -101.72 -63.39 7.04
N TYR A 910 -100.66 -64.13 7.36
CA TYR A 910 -100.59 -65.57 7.19
C TYR A 910 -101.58 -66.32 8.09
N SER A 911 -101.73 -65.92 9.37
CA SER A 911 -102.71 -66.54 10.27
C SER A 911 -104.16 -66.22 9.86
N GLN A 912 -104.43 -65.00 9.37
CA GLN A 912 -105.71 -64.63 8.78
C GLN A 912 -106.03 -65.44 7.51
N MET A 913 -105.06 -65.57 6.60
CA MET A 913 -105.21 -66.38 5.38
C MET A 913 -105.47 -67.86 5.71
N ARG A 914 -104.75 -68.41 6.69
CA ARG A 914 -104.96 -69.79 7.17
C ARG A 914 -106.32 -69.98 7.85
N LEU A 915 -106.81 -68.98 8.60
CA LEU A 915 -108.14 -69.01 9.20
C LEU A 915 -109.23 -68.98 8.11
N ALA A 916 -109.10 -68.12 7.10
CA ALA A 916 -110.02 -68.03 5.97
C ALA A 916 -110.03 -69.33 5.13
N HIS A 917 -108.87 -69.99 4.98
CA HIS A 917 -108.78 -71.30 4.33
C HIS A 917 -109.54 -72.38 5.10
N LEU A 918 -109.36 -72.47 6.42
CA LEU A 918 -110.09 -73.40 7.29
C LEU A 918 -111.60 -73.11 7.30
N GLN A 919 -111.99 -71.83 7.26
CA GLN A 919 -113.40 -71.44 7.12
C GLN A 919 -113.97 -71.90 5.77
N LYS A 920 -113.25 -71.75 4.66
CA LYS A 920 -113.66 -72.25 3.34
C LYS A 920 -113.81 -73.78 3.33
N GLU A 921 -112.86 -74.51 3.90
CA GLU A 921 -112.94 -75.98 4.03
C GLU A 921 -114.14 -76.42 4.89
N SER A 922 -114.43 -75.71 5.99
CA SER A 922 -115.62 -75.98 6.80
C SER A 922 -116.93 -75.73 6.04
N LEU A 923 -116.97 -74.72 5.16
CA LEU A 923 -118.14 -74.35 4.37
C LEU A 923 -118.36 -75.32 3.20
N GLU A 924 -117.29 -75.78 2.55
CA GLU A 924 -117.34 -76.92 1.61
C GLU A 924 -117.77 -78.22 2.30
N SER A 925 -117.37 -78.43 3.56
CA SER A 925 -117.83 -79.59 4.32
C SER A 925 -119.31 -79.51 4.66
N ILE A 926 -119.81 -78.32 5.03
CA ILE A 926 -121.26 -78.08 5.23
C ILE A 926 -122.02 -78.31 3.92
N GLN A 927 -121.52 -77.84 2.78
CA GLN A 927 -122.15 -78.10 1.47
C GLN A 927 -122.19 -79.59 1.12
N LYS A 928 -121.16 -80.37 1.46
CA LYS A 928 -121.16 -81.84 1.28
C LYS A 928 -122.18 -82.53 2.21
N ILE A 929 -122.33 -82.05 3.45
CA ILE A 929 -123.34 -82.56 4.38
C ILE A 929 -124.75 -82.28 3.85
N LEU A 930 -125.01 -81.08 3.34
CA LEU A 930 -126.29 -80.71 2.74
C LEU A 930 -126.60 -81.55 1.48
N ALA A 931 -125.62 -81.79 0.62
CA ALA A 931 -125.80 -82.66 -0.56
C ALA A 931 -126.17 -84.10 -0.17
N VAL A 932 -125.51 -84.67 0.85
CA VAL A 932 -125.87 -85.99 1.41
C VAL A 932 -127.26 -85.98 2.05
N GLN A 933 -127.67 -84.85 2.64
CA GLN A 933 -129.01 -84.70 3.21
C GLN A 933 -130.10 -84.66 2.12
N ASP A 934 -129.86 -83.97 0.99
CA ASP A 934 -130.74 -83.98 -0.18
C ASP A 934 -130.79 -85.38 -0.83
N GLU A 935 -129.65 -86.07 -0.99
CA GLU A 935 -129.61 -87.46 -1.46
C GLU A 935 -130.41 -88.39 -0.55
N SER A 936 -130.28 -88.26 0.78
CA SER A 936 -131.07 -89.05 1.74
C SER A 936 -132.57 -88.72 1.70
N SER A 937 -132.94 -87.48 1.38
CA SER A 937 -134.33 -87.06 1.23
C SER A 937 -134.95 -87.61 -0.05
N ASN A 938 -134.22 -87.61 -1.17
CA ASN A 938 -134.63 -88.28 -2.41
C ASN A 938 -134.76 -89.80 -2.23
N LEU A 939 -133.88 -90.43 -1.43
CA LEU A 939 -133.99 -91.85 -1.10
C LEU A 939 -135.22 -92.15 -0.24
N MET A 940 -135.54 -91.29 0.74
CA MET A 940 -136.79 -91.39 1.51
C MET A 940 -138.02 -91.23 0.63
N GLN A 941 -138.00 -90.33 -0.36
CA GLN A 941 -139.08 -90.18 -1.34
C GLN A 941 -139.26 -91.45 -2.18
N HIS A 942 -138.18 -92.01 -2.73
CA HIS A 942 -138.22 -93.30 -3.45
C HIS A 942 -138.77 -94.46 -2.60
N ILE A 943 -138.52 -94.46 -1.29
CA ILE A 943 -139.07 -95.46 -0.37
C ILE A 943 -140.57 -95.25 -0.14
N LEU A 944 -141.04 -94.01 -0.04
CA LEU A 944 -142.47 -93.68 0.05
C LEU A 944 -143.22 -94.08 -1.23
N ASP A 945 -142.68 -93.74 -2.40
CA ASP A 945 -143.24 -94.08 -3.71
C ASP A 945 -143.30 -95.62 -3.89
N PHE A 946 -142.28 -96.36 -3.42
CA PHE A 946 -142.29 -97.83 -3.39
C PHE A 946 -143.41 -98.38 -2.51
N PHE A 947 -143.62 -97.84 -1.30
CA PHE A 947 -144.71 -98.29 -0.42
C PHE A 947 -146.11 -97.98 -0.97
N GLN A 948 -146.29 -96.92 -1.77
CA GLN A 948 -147.56 -96.63 -2.45
C GLN A 948 -147.91 -97.65 -3.55
N SER A 949 -146.92 -98.36 -4.11
CA SER A 949 -147.14 -99.33 -5.20
C SER A 949 -147.71 -100.70 -4.79
N LEU A 950 -147.92 -100.94 -3.48
CA LEU A 950 -148.03 -102.30 -2.92
C LEU A 950 -149.36 -102.65 -2.22
N LYS A 951 -150.43 -101.87 -2.43
CA LYS A 951 -151.79 -102.23 -1.99
C LYS A 951 -152.84 -101.89 -3.04
N GLY A 952 -153.72 -102.86 -3.32
CA GLY A 952 -155.01 -102.66 -3.99
C GLY A 952 -156.13 -103.25 -3.14
N ASP A 953 -157.34 -102.73 -3.37
CA ASP A 953 -158.66 -103.17 -2.87
C ASP A 953 -158.92 -103.10 -1.34
N GLN A 954 -160.00 -102.45 -0.87
CA GLN A 954 -160.91 -101.51 -1.55
C GLN A 954 -161.72 -100.66 -0.54
N CYS A 955 -162.47 -99.68 -1.08
CA CYS A 955 -163.48 -98.80 -0.45
C CYS A 955 -163.04 -97.55 0.36
N ASP A 956 -163.08 -96.41 -0.34
CA ASP A 956 -163.91 -95.20 -0.10
C ASP A 956 -163.84 -94.43 1.24
N GLU A 957 -163.88 -93.09 1.30
CA GLU A 957 -163.77 -91.99 0.31
C GLU A 957 -163.37 -90.67 1.03
N ASP A 958 -162.96 -89.64 0.29
CA ASP A 958 -162.83 -88.20 0.59
C ASP A 958 -163.05 -87.67 2.05
N ALA A 959 -162.15 -86.87 2.66
CA ALA A 959 -160.90 -86.25 2.18
C ALA A 959 -159.98 -85.83 3.35
#